data_AF-A0A6L9SDR0-F1
#
_entry.id   AF-A0A6L9SDR0-F1
#
_cell.length_a   1.000
_cell.length_b   1.000
_cell.length_c   1.000
_cell.angle_alpha   90.00
_cell.angle_beta   90.00
_cell.angle_gamma   90.00
#
_symmetry.space_group_name_H-M   'P 1'
#
loop_
_entity.id
_entity.type
_entity.pdbx_description
1 polymer ?
#
loop_
_entity_poly.entity_id
_entity_poly.type
_entity_poly.pdbx_seq_one_letter_code
_entity_poly.pdbx_strand_id
1 'polypeptide(L)'
;MSDSSDALEPARGSSGFARRRLLLGAIAAPAAVAVPSLLPGSVAGRSTAHAAPVMPADPAAFDPDSPRFAIAVMPDTQYLFDEDRSDPAPVAETFRYLGEQRGLANVAFMTHLGDVTEHGTADEIELAGETFAALDGVVPYSVLGGNHDVSSDDQRGDTPYLQTFGPQRFSGSETFGGASPDGYNSYHIFRAAGRDWLVLAIDWRISDGGLAWAQGVLDEHSKLPAILTTHDLAFAGDDGQAALSSHGRRLWDRLIRSNDQIFMALGGHYWPPGRTVLTNDAGNDVHVHITNYQDRYYGGAGMIRLYQFDLVRNTIDVETFAPWFLTREADERPLLGAEVIELTDDVDRFSLALDTEQRFAGFAPVKLPPQRPPRRVTRPDTVAYWRFDAAGLGRAPRDGAPVADGLVARDLTRNGNDLVVRRLHSSGDDVLTHSSEHHRNAPAHASLRFDGGKNPDRGAVLEAVADAPVNSEKFLDGYTIEVFLKLPEPFVGDHAWMGVLSWQGRAGDAGKTAGYSQDESVCSLNLSGERFLQFVLYPHVQNASPTSWSHALPTGRWFHVAVVNDGERGVVWVEGSPIARNPAQPAHGIATLGKPFTIGATGSDDGSGQRFGQGFYGWIGDVRISDAALDPSEFLTAH
;
A
#
# COMPACT_ATOMS: atom_id res chain seq x y z
N MET A 1 -19.18 -6.41 78.05
CA MET A 1 -19.19 -4.95 78.31
C MET A 1 -18.65 -4.32 77.04
N SER A 2 -19.43 -3.87 76.05
CA SER A 2 -20.71 -3.14 76.01
C SER A 2 -20.40 -1.80 75.31
N ASP A 3 -21.10 -1.37 74.25
CA ASP A 3 -22.29 -1.96 73.65
C ASP A 3 -22.50 -1.46 72.20
N SER A 4 -23.32 -2.19 71.42
CA SER A 4 -24.35 -1.77 70.44
C SER A 4 -24.22 -0.49 69.59
N SER A 5 -24.76 -0.38 68.36
CA SER A 5 -25.33 -1.29 67.32
C SER A 5 -25.59 -0.41 66.06
N ASP A 6 -26.09 -0.78 64.88
CA ASP A 6 -26.65 -1.98 64.20
C ASP A 6 -26.10 -1.96 62.74
N ALA A 7 -25.85 -3.04 61.99
CA ALA A 7 -26.63 -4.23 61.59
C ALA A 7 -27.61 -4.03 60.42
N LEU A 8 -27.36 -4.72 59.30
CA LEU A 8 -28.36 -5.38 58.42
C LEU A 8 -27.69 -6.22 57.29
N GLU A 9 -28.21 -7.42 57.08
CA GLU A 9 -27.87 -8.45 56.06
C GLU A 9 -29.22 -9.02 55.53
N PRO A 10 -29.31 -10.02 54.61
CA PRO A 10 -28.46 -10.44 53.49
C PRO A 10 -29.26 -10.59 52.16
N ALA A 11 -28.63 -11.09 51.09
CA ALA A 11 -29.34 -11.72 49.95
C ALA A 11 -28.53 -12.84 49.26
N ARG A 12 -29.22 -13.88 48.75
CA ARG A 12 -28.69 -14.97 47.90
C ARG A 12 -29.44 -14.99 46.55
N GLY A 13 -28.83 -15.41 45.43
CA GLY A 13 -29.58 -15.49 44.16
C GLY A 13 -28.85 -15.98 42.89
N SER A 14 -28.47 -17.26 42.85
CA SER A 14 -28.36 -18.15 41.67
C SER A 14 -28.36 -17.61 40.20
N SER A 15 -27.27 -17.91 39.48
CA SER A 15 -27.19 -18.49 38.10
C SER A 15 -27.89 -17.84 36.89
N GLY A 16 -27.13 -17.64 35.79
CA GLY A 16 -27.66 -17.51 34.43
C GLY A 16 -26.60 -17.24 33.36
N PHE A 17 -26.27 -18.24 32.52
CA PHE A 17 -25.35 -18.07 31.37
C PHE A 17 -26.05 -17.39 30.17
N ALA A 18 -25.47 -16.33 29.60
CA ALA A 18 -25.61 -16.01 28.17
C ALA A 18 -24.52 -15.04 27.66
N ARG A 19 -23.72 -15.52 26.70
CA ARG A 19 -22.67 -14.80 25.94
C ARG A 19 -23.10 -13.40 25.43
N ARG A 20 -22.18 -12.43 25.47
CA ARG A 20 -21.80 -11.63 24.26
C ARG A 20 -20.51 -10.80 24.45
N ARG A 21 -19.50 -11.16 23.64
CA ARG A 21 -18.38 -10.35 23.11
C ARG A 21 -17.90 -9.14 23.92
N LEU A 22 -16.71 -9.24 24.51
CA LEU A 22 -15.91 -8.07 24.85
C LEU A 22 -15.52 -7.29 23.59
N LEU A 23 -15.51 -5.96 23.72
CA LEU A 23 -14.97 -4.99 22.77
C LEU A 23 -14.33 -3.87 23.61
N LEU A 24 -13.05 -4.02 23.92
CA LEU A 24 -12.20 -3.07 24.65
C LEU A 24 -10.78 -3.19 24.06
N GLY A 25 -10.00 -2.12 23.87
CA GLY A 25 -10.29 -0.69 24.04
C GLY A 25 -9.19 0.14 23.35
N ALA A 26 -9.18 1.47 23.42
CA ALA A 26 -10.14 2.39 24.03
C ALA A 26 -10.12 3.74 23.28
N ILE A 27 -11.24 4.49 23.29
CA ILE A 27 -11.29 5.89 22.84
C ILE A 27 -11.74 6.75 24.02
N ALA A 28 -10.84 7.57 24.54
CA ALA A 28 -11.18 8.61 25.51
C ALA A 28 -11.66 9.87 24.78
N ALA A 29 -12.93 10.24 24.97
CA ALA A 29 -13.52 11.44 24.39
C ALA A 29 -13.63 12.58 25.42
N PRO A 30 -13.14 13.80 25.12
CA PRO A 30 -13.53 15.03 25.80
C PRO A 30 -14.56 15.84 24.97
N ALA A 31 -15.47 16.54 25.65
CA ALA A 31 -16.44 17.44 25.01
C ALA A 31 -15.81 18.78 24.58
N ALA A 32 -16.42 19.45 23.60
CA ALA A 32 -15.86 20.66 22.98
C ALA A 32 -16.32 21.98 23.61
N VAL A 33 -15.38 22.90 23.93
CA VAL A 33 -15.62 24.34 24.17
C VAL A 33 -14.44 25.20 23.67
N ALA A 34 -14.75 26.19 22.83
CA ALA A 34 -14.03 27.43 22.41
C ALA A 34 -12.49 27.64 22.62
N VAL A 35 -11.70 27.52 21.53
CA VAL A 35 -10.93 28.58 20.79
C VAL A 35 -10.65 29.94 21.50
N PRO A 36 -9.47 30.64 21.32
CA PRO A 36 -8.08 30.22 21.05
C PRO A 36 -6.99 30.95 21.91
N SER A 37 -5.72 30.54 21.80
CA SER A 37 -4.54 31.42 22.01
C SER A 37 -3.30 30.93 21.24
N LEU A 38 -2.25 31.75 21.13
CA LEU A 38 -1.15 31.63 20.15
C LEU A 38 0.23 31.31 20.78
N LEU A 39 1.16 30.94 19.87
CA LEU A 39 2.63 30.86 19.99
C LEU A 39 3.25 29.49 20.34
N PRO A 40 4.50 29.22 19.88
CA PRO A 40 4.89 27.87 19.45
C PRO A 40 6.03 27.23 20.26
N GLY A 41 6.27 25.95 20.00
CA GLY A 41 7.58 25.33 20.22
C GLY A 41 7.59 24.09 21.12
N SER A 42 7.23 22.94 20.57
CA SER A 42 7.67 21.64 21.10
C SER A 42 7.89 20.67 19.95
N VAL A 43 9.04 19.98 19.94
CA VAL A 43 9.30 18.87 19.02
C VAL A 43 8.63 17.63 19.60
N ALA A 44 7.33 17.49 19.34
CA ALA A 44 6.61 16.27 19.68
C ALA A 44 7.17 15.12 18.84
N GLY A 45 7.73 14.10 19.51
CA GLY A 45 8.16 12.87 18.86
C GLY A 45 6.98 12.23 18.12
N ARG A 46 7.26 11.58 16.99
CA ARG A 46 6.23 10.84 16.24
C ARG A 46 5.77 9.65 17.09
N SER A 47 4.63 9.80 17.76
CA SER A 47 3.88 8.63 18.21
C SER A 47 3.56 7.80 16.97
N THR A 48 4.07 6.57 16.95
CA THR A 48 3.75 5.55 15.95
C THR A 48 2.31 5.09 16.17
N ALA A 49 1.38 5.91 15.64
CA ALA A 49 -0.05 5.62 15.65
C ALA A 49 -0.25 4.20 15.09
N HIS A 50 -0.72 3.29 15.94
CA HIS A 50 -0.82 1.89 15.59
C HIS A 50 -1.73 1.75 14.37
N ALA A 51 -1.27 1.04 13.35
CA ALA A 51 -2.13 0.59 12.27
C ALA A 51 -3.10 -0.43 12.88
N ALA A 52 -4.33 0.01 13.19
CA ALA A 52 -5.39 -0.92 13.58
C ALA A 52 -5.53 -1.98 12.46
N PRO A 53 -5.50 -3.29 12.76
CA PRO A 53 -5.51 -4.32 11.74
C PRO A 53 -6.78 -4.17 10.88
N VAL A 54 -6.57 -3.94 9.59
CA VAL A 54 -7.68 -3.80 8.65
C VAL A 54 -8.17 -5.19 8.29
N MET A 55 -9.20 -5.61 9.02
CA MET A 55 -9.94 -6.85 8.81
C MET A 55 -10.26 -7.05 7.32
N PRO A 56 -9.95 -8.21 6.73
CA PRO A 56 -10.33 -8.50 5.35
C PRO A 56 -11.86 -8.62 5.18
N ALA A 57 -12.30 -8.61 3.93
CA ALA A 57 -13.73 -8.61 3.58
C ALA A 57 -14.48 -9.86 4.07
N ASP A 58 -13.80 -11.00 4.15
CA ASP A 58 -14.22 -12.13 4.98
C ASP A 58 -13.15 -12.42 6.05
N PRO A 59 -13.39 -12.11 7.33
CA PRO A 59 -12.45 -12.39 8.42
C PRO A 59 -12.27 -13.90 8.73
N ALA A 60 -13.03 -14.80 8.09
CA ALA A 60 -12.95 -16.24 8.31
C ALA A 60 -11.99 -16.99 7.38
N ALA A 61 -11.40 -16.33 6.37
CA ALA A 61 -10.56 -16.97 5.36
C ALA A 61 -9.34 -16.13 4.99
N PHE A 62 -8.26 -16.80 4.55
CA PHE A 62 -7.10 -16.15 3.93
C PHE A 62 -7.47 -15.60 2.55
N ASP A 63 -7.12 -14.34 2.28
CA ASP A 63 -7.32 -13.65 1.01
C ASP A 63 -5.98 -13.51 0.26
N PRO A 64 -5.73 -14.30 -0.79
CA PRO A 64 -4.49 -14.23 -1.58
C PRO A 64 -4.39 -12.96 -2.44
N ASP A 65 -5.48 -12.25 -2.69
CA ASP A 65 -5.53 -11.04 -3.54
C ASP A 65 -5.61 -9.73 -2.72
N SER A 66 -5.93 -9.80 -1.42
CA SER A 66 -5.77 -8.68 -0.47
C SER A 66 -4.36 -8.06 -0.60
N PRO A 67 -4.24 -6.73 -0.81
CA PRO A 67 -2.95 -6.05 -0.93
C PRO A 67 -2.16 -5.97 0.40
N ARG A 68 -2.64 -6.69 1.43
CA ARG A 68 -2.08 -6.76 2.77
C ARG A 68 -2.04 -8.22 3.24
N PHE A 69 -0.91 -8.65 3.76
CA PHE A 69 -0.71 -10.00 4.31
C PHE A 69 0.39 -9.99 5.36
N ALA A 70 0.39 -10.99 6.24
CA ALA A 70 1.42 -11.17 7.25
C ALA A 70 2.25 -12.43 6.99
N ILE A 71 3.54 -12.37 7.34
CA ILE A 71 4.40 -13.54 7.57
C ILE A 71 4.74 -13.57 9.06
N ALA A 72 4.55 -14.71 9.70
CA ALA A 72 4.98 -14.92 11.08
C ALA A 72 6.40 -15.51 11.10
N VAL A 73 7.24 -15.01 12.01
CA VAL A 73 8.61 -15.47 12.20
C VAL A 73 8.78 -15.90 13.65
N MET A 74 9.12 -17.17 13.87
CA MET A 74 9.33 -17.77 15.19
C MET A 74 10.80 -18.17 15.33
N PRO A 75 11.57 -17.53 16.21
CA PRO A 75 12.93 -17.96 16.48
C PRO A 75 12.98 -19.01 17.60
N ASP A 76 14.05 -19.81 17.55
CA ASP A 76 14.82 -20.32 18.69
C ASP A 76 13.96 -20.66 19.92
N THR A 77 13.19 -21.75 19.81
CA THR A 77 12.25 -22.24 20.84
C THR A 77 12.89 -23.21 21.84
N GLN A 78 14.19 -23.45 21.74
CA GLN A 78 14.96 -24.46 22.46
C GLN A 78 14.63 -24.61 23.95
N TYR A 79 14.52 -23.51 24.71
CA TYR A 79 14.22 -23.53 26.16
C TYR A 79 12.79 -23.98 26.52
N LEU A 80 11.94 -24.29 25.54
CA LEU A 80 10.61 -24.87 25.72
C LEU A 80 10.59 -26.39 25.43
N PHE A 81 11.67 -26.92 24.87
CA PHE A 81 11.89 -28.35 24.55
C PHE A 81 13.28 -28.77 25.04
N ASP A 82 13.39 -28.87 26.37
CA ASP A 82 14.62 -29.03 27.16
C ASP A 82 14.42 -30.21 28.14
N GLU A 83 14.68 -31.43 27.67
CA GLU A 83 14.50 -32.70 28.41
C GLU A 83 13.23 -32.74 29.31
N ASP A 84 13.41 -32.98 30.62
CA ASP A 84 12.36 -33.06 31.65
C ASP A 84 11.84 -31.69 32.14
N ARG A 85 12.33 -30.60 31.55
CA ARG A 85 11.97 -29.20 31.84
C ARG A 85 11.08 -28.58 30.75
N SER A 86 10.84 -29.30 29.66
CA SER A 86 10.00 -28.91 28.52
C SER A 86 8.58 -28.44 28.92
N ASP A 87 8.14 -27.30 28.35
CA ASP A 87 6.72 -26.90 28.31
C ASP A 87 6.37 -26.41 26.88
N PRO A 88 5.72 -27.25 26.05
CA PRO A 88 5.31 -26.85 24.70
C PRO A 88 4.10 -25.91 24.67
N ALA A 89 3.44 -25.63 25.79
CA ALA A 89 2.21 -24.83 25.83
C ALA A 89 2.32 -23.42 25.21
N PRO A 90 3.46 -22.67 25.32
CA PRO A 90 3.60 -21.37 24.67
C PRO A 90 3.66 -21.44 23.14
N VAL A 91 4.27 -22.49 22.60
CA VAL A 91 4.38 -22.73 21.16
C VAL A 91 3.05 -23.23 20.61
N ALA A 92 2.40 -24.19 21.29
CA ALA A 92 1.07 -24.69 20.93
C ALA A 92 0.00 -23.57 20.90
N GLU A 93 -0.01 -22.69 21.90
CA GLU A 93 -0.92 -21.53 21.95
C GLU A 93 -0.62 -20.50 20.85
N THR A 94 0.65 -20.33 20.50
CA THR A 94 1.06 -19.45 19.39
C THR A 94 0.61 -20.01 18.05
N PHE A 95 0.70 -21.32 17.83
CA PHE A 95 0.16 -21.96 16.63
C PHE A 95 -1.36 -21.89 16.56
N ARG A 96 -2.06 -22.05 17.70
CA ARG A 96 -3.50 -21.79 17.81
C ARG A 96 -3.85 -20.35 17.43
N TYR A 97 -3.12 -19.38 17.95
CA TYR A 97 -3.28 -17.96 17.63
C TYR A 97 -3.05 -17.67 16.14
N LEU A 98 -1.99 -18.21 15.52
CA LEU A 98 -1.73 -18.04 14.09
C LEU A 98 -2.83 -18.65 13.21
N GLY A 99 -3.40 -19.80 13.61
CA GLY A 99 -4.56 -20.39 12.97
C GLY A 99 -5.80 -19.47 13.02
N GLU A 100 -6.05 -18.80 14.15
CA GLU A 100 -7.12 -17.81 14.27
C GLU A 100 -6.83 -16.51 13.50
N GLN A 101 -5.57 -16.06 13.45
CA GLN A 101 -5.17 -14.86 12.69
C GLN A 101 -5.06 -15.09 11.18
N ARG A 102 -5.07 -16.33 10.68
CA ARG A 102 -4.95 -16.64 9.24
C ARG A 102 -5.94 -15.86 8.37
N GLY A 103 -7.19 -15.71 8.83
CA GLY A 103 -8.14 -14.77 8.24
C GLY A 103 -7.89 -13.35 8.74
N LEU A 104 -8.03 -13.12 10.05
CA LEU A 104 -8.12 -11.79 10.67
C LEU A 104 -6.96 -10.83 10.32
N ALA A 105 -5.72 -11.32 10.30
CA ALA A 105 -4.51 -10.58 9.94
C ALA A 105 -3.90 -11.01 8.58
N ASN A 106 -4.63 -11.84 7.83
CA ASN A 106 -4.23 -12.41 6.55
C ASN A 106 -2.83 -13.07 6.58
N VAL A 107 -2.59 -13.96 7.55
CA VAL A 107 -1.31 -14.68 7.71
C VAL A 107 -1.13 -15.69 6.58
N ALA A 108 -0.22 -15.37 5.65
CA ALA A 108 0.06 -16.20 4.47
C ALA A 108 0.97 -17.38 4.80
N PHE A 109 1.98 -17.17 5.66
CA PHE A 109 3.07 -18.11 5.91
C PHE A 109 3.67 -17.94 7.32
N MET A 110 4.29 -18.99 7.86
CA MET A 110 5.13 -18.94 9.07
C MET A 110 6.51 -19.55 8.79
N THR A 111 7.60 -18.95 9.27
CA THR A 111 8.94 -19.57 9.22
C THR A 111 9.53 -19.66 10.62
N HIS A 112 9.99 -20.85 10.99
CA HIS A 112 10.87 -21.05 12.14
C HIS A 112 12.33 -20.78 11.73
N LEU A 113 13.20 -20.35 12.65
CA LEU A 113 14.59 -19.95 12.38
C LEU A 113 15.66 -20.90 12.96
N GLY A 114 15.30 -22.12 13.35
CA GLY A 114 16.20 -23.10 13.96
C GLY A 114 16.32 -22.96 15.48
N ASP A 115 17.00 -23.93 16.08
CA ASP A 115 17.00 -24.20 17.52
C ASP A 115 15.58 -24.41 18.02
N VAL A 116 14.94 -25.42 17.43
CA VAL A 116 13.62 -25.91 17.83
C VAL A 116 13.69 -26.48 19.25
N THR A 117 14.78 -27.17 19.57
CA THR A 117 15.02 -27.97 20.79
C THR A 117 16.37 -27.66 21.45
N GLU A 118 16.55 -27.97 22.75
CA GLU A 118 17.80 -27.68 23.49
C GLU A 118 18.93 -28.68 23.22
N HIS A 119 18.65 -29.94 22.89
CA HIS A 119 19.70 -30.95 22.69
C HIS A 119 19.56 -31.79 21.41
N GLY A 120 18.55 -31.54 20.57
CA GLY A 120 18.31 -32.29 19.34
C GLY A 120 18.02 -33.78 19.57
N THR A 121 17.59 -34.14 20.78
CA THR A 121 17.29 -35.53 21.12
C THR A 121 16.03 -36.01 20.40
N ALA A 122 15.90 -37.33 20.24
CA ALA A 122 14.72 -37.91 19.59
C ALA A 122 13.43 -37.51 20.32
N ASP A 123 13.43 -37.58 21.65
CA ASP A 123 12.28 -37.30 22.51
C ASP A 123 11.87 -35.80 22.47
N GLU A 124 12.83 -34.85 22.50
CA GLU A 124 12.55 -33.41 22.33
C GLU A 124 12.03 -33.09 20.93
N ILE A 125 12.64 -33.68 19.89
CA ILE A 125 12.24 -33.47 18.50
C ILE A 125 10.88 -34.11 18.21
N GLU A 126 10.54 -35.26 18.81
CA GLU A 126 9.20 -35.86 18.74
C GLU A 126 8.15 -34.94 19.40
N LEU A 127 8.42 -34.42 20.61
CA LEU A 127 7.54 -33.49 21.31
C LEU A 127 7.33 -32.17 20.55
N ALA A 128 8.39 -31.62 19.95
CA ALA A 128 8.29 -30.50 19.03
C ALA A 128 7.48 -30.89 17.78
N GLY A 129 7.72 -32.08 17.23
CA GLY A 129 6.99 -32.64 16.10
C GLY A 129 5.48 -32.73 16.33
N GLU A 130 5.06 -33.21 17.49
CA GLU A 130 3.65 -33.23 17.92
C GLU A 130 3.10 -31.80 18.07
N THR A 131 3.86 -30.88 18.66
CA THR A 131 3.45 -29.49 18.88
C THR A 131 3.19 -28.75 17.57
N PHE A 132 4.07 -28.92 16.57
CA PHE A 132 3.91 -28.35 15.22
C PHE A 132 2.72 -28.94 14.44
N ALA A 133 2.13 -30.07 14.87
CA ALA A 133 0.95 -30.64 14.22
C ALA A 133 -0.29 -29.73 14.30
N ALA A 134 -0.29 -28.72 15.19
CA ALA A 134 -1.30 -27.67 15.23
C ALA A 134 -1.31 -26.75 14.00
N LEU A 135 -0.22 -26.69 13.22
CA LEU A 135 -0.14 -25.90 11.98
C LEU A 135 -0.42 -26.72 10.71
N ASP A 136 -0.32 -28.05 10.76
CA ASP A 136 -0.38 -28.90 9.58
C ASP A 136 -1.77 -28.83 8.89
N GLY A 137 -1.80 -28.27 7.67
CA GLY A 137 -3.03 -28.00 6.94
C GLY A 137 -3.81 -26.76 7.42
N VAL A 138 -3.30 -26.01 8.40
CA VAL A 138 -3.91 -24.80 8.96
C VAL A 138 -3.21 -23.54 8.45
N VAL A 139 -1.91 -23.37 8.73
CA VAL A 139 -1.08 -22.27 8.22
C VAL A 139 0.15 -22.87 7.55
N PRO A 140 0.42 -22.62 6.25
CA PRO A 140 1.63 -23.10 5.60
C PRO A 140 2.89 -22.54 6.29
N TYR A 141 3.89 -23.39 6.47
CA TYR A 141 5.11 -23.02 7.18
C TYR A 141 6.34 -23.77 6.68
N SER A 142 7.52 -23.25 7.03
CA SER A 142 8.81 -23.91 6.92
C SER A 142 9.50 -23.98 8.28
N VAL A 143 10.29 -25.03 8.49
CA VAL A 143 11.23 -25.18 9.61
C VAL A 143 12.60 -25.44 9.02
N LEU A 144 13.64 -24.94 9.69
CA LEU A 144 15.05 -25.26 9.44
C LEU A 144 15.70 -25.65 10.77
N GLY A 145 16.79 -26.41 10.76
CA GLY A 145 17.48 -26.85 11.98
C GLY A 145 18.52 -25.83 12.44
N GLY A 146 18.67 -25.65 13.76
CA GLY A 146 19.75 -24.86 14.37
C GLY A 146 20.88 -25.72 14.95
N ASN A 147 21.80 -25.10 15.70
CA ASN A 147 22.97 -25.80 16.23
C ASN A 147 22.70 -26.73 17.42
N HIS A 148 21.55 -26.60 18.06
CA HIS A 148 21.08 -27.50 19.12
C HIS A 148 20.30 -28.68 18.51
N ASP A 149 19.53 -28.47 17.44
CA ASP A 149 18.80 -29.54 16.75
C ASP A 149 19.70 -30.52 15.98
N VAL A 150 20.80 -30.02 15.40
CA VAL A 150 21.64 -30.75 14.44
C VAL A 150 23.12 -30.35 14.52
N SER A 151 24.02 -31.25 14.10
CA SER A 151 25.47 -31.02 14.09
C SER A 151 26.10 -31.15 12.70
N SER A 152 27.26 -30.52 12.51
CA SER A 152 27.96 -30.37 11.21
C SER A 152 27.15 -29.59 10.15
N ASP A 153 27.19 -29.97 8.87
CA ASP A 153 26.54 -29.28 7.75
C ASP A 153 25.33 -30.06 7.21
N ASP A 154 24.67 -29.59 6.15
CA ASP A 154 23.54 -30.28 5.52
C ASP A 154 23.87 -31.66 4.90
N GLN A 155 25.13 -32.10 4.90
CA GLN A 155 25.54 -33.43 4.39
C GLN A 155 25.73 -34.48 5.50
N ARG A 156 25.33 -34.15 6.73
CA ARG A 156 25.40 -34.99 7.95
C ARG A 156 24.70 -36.36 7.89
N GLY A 157 23.82 -36.60 6.93
CA GLY A 157 23.03 -37.84 6.83
C GLY A 157 21.72 -37.78 7.61
N ASP A 158 21.26 -38.90 8.16
CA ASP A 158 19.97 -39.01 8.86
C ASP A 158 20.05 -38.49 10.31
N THR A 159 18.99 -37.82 10.78
CA THR A 159 18.87 -37.26 12.15
C THR A 159 17.40 -37.28 12.61
N PRO A 160 17.11 -37.22 13.93
CA PRO A 160 15.73 -37.07 14.41
C PRO A 160 15.03 -35.85 13.81
N TYR A 161 15.75 -34.73 13.67
CA TYR A 161 15.25 -33.53 12.98
C TYR A 161 14.74 -33.86 11.57
N LEU A 162 15.54 -34.58 10.76
CA LEU A 162 15.14 -34.92 9.39
C LEU A 162 13.95 -35.88 9.34
N GLN A 163 13.81 -36.77 10.33
CA GLN A 163 12.70 -37.71 10.42
C GLN A 163 11.38 -37.01 10.75
N THR A 164 11.41 -35.94 11.55
CA THR A 164 10.22 -35.20 12.02
C THR A 164 9.87 -33.97 11.19
N PHE A 165 10.87 -33.22 10.73
CA PHE A 165 10.72 -31.95 9.98
C PHE A 165 11.18 -32.06 8.52
N GLY A 166 11.49 -33.26 8.04
CA GLY A 166 11.88 -33.49 6.65
C GLY A 166 10.77 -33.29 5.62
N PRO A 167 11.11 -33.36 4.30
CA PRO A 167 10.21 -33.07 3.17
C PRO A 167 8.88 -33.82 3.17
N GLN A 168 8.84 -34.99 3.82
CA GLN A 168 7.66 -35.84 3.94
C GLN A 168 6.52 -35.12 4.67
N ARG A 169 6.83 -34.33 5.72
CA ARG A 169 5.83 -33.54 6.45
C ARG A 169 5.15 -32.50 5.57
N PHE A 170 5.94 -31.77 4.78
CA PHE A 170 5.46 -30.68 3.93
C PHE A 170 4.83 -31.16 2.62
N SER A 171 4.94 -32.44 2.28
CA SER A 171 4.44 -33.02 1.02
C SER A 171 2.92 -32.85 0.75
N GLY A 172 2.12 -32.56 1.78
CA GLY A 172 0.70 -32.22 1.66
C GLY A 172 0.38 -30.70 1.64
N SER A 173 1.39 -29.83 1.77
CA SER A 173 1.23 -28.37 1.81
C SER A 173 1.14 -27.80 0.40
N GLU A 174 0.12 -26.97 0.15
CA GLU A 174 -0.08 -26.27 -1.13
C GLU A 174 1.09 -25.35 -1.52
N THR A 175 1.95 -25.00 -0.55
CA THR A 175 3.09 -24.11 -0.76
C THR A 175 4.43 -24.83 -0.99
N PHE A 176 4.54 -26.11 -0.66
CA PHE A 176 5.83 -26.80 -0.65
C PHE A 176 6.30 -27.09 -2.08
N GLY A 177 7.35 -26.38 -2.52
CA GLY A 177 7.90 -26.53 -3.86
C GLY A 177 8.96 -27.63 -3.97
N GLY A 178 9.72 -27.86 -2.90
CA GLY A 178 10.69 -28.94 -2.83
C GLY A 178 11.78 -28.75 -1.79
N ALA A 179 12.74 -29.68 -1.78
CA ALA A 179 13.87 -29.71 -0.87
C ALA A 179 15.17 -30.15 -1.55
N SER A 180 16.30 -29.97 -0.87
CA SER A 180 17.59 -30.51 -1.26
C SER A 180 17.60 -32.05 -1.27
N PRO A 181 18.53 -32.72 -1.98
CA PRO A 181 18.58 -34.19 -2.04
C PRO A 181 18.82 -34.87 -0.67
N ASP A 182 19.47 -34.15 0.24
CA ASP A 182 19.67 -34.45 1.66
C ASP A 182 18.45 -34.12 2.54
N GLY A 183 17.55 -33.25 2.07
CA GLY A 183 16.29 -32.89 2.72
C GLY A 183 16.32 -31.77 3.76
N TYR A 184 17.48 -31.18 4.06
CA TYR A 184 17.60 -30.15 5.11
C TYR A 184 17.37 -28.72 4.66
N ASN A 185 17.48 -28.43 3.35
CA ASN A 185 17.11 -27.15 2.77
C ASN A 185 15.76 -27.31 2.06
N SER A 186 14.86 -26.35 2.19
CA SER A 186 13.53 -26.40 1.59
C SER A 186 13.13 -25.06 0.95
N TYR A 187 12.20 -25.11 0.00
CA TYR A 187 11.59 -23.89 -0.54
C TYR A 187 10.09 -24.02 -0.66
N HIS A 188 9.42 -22.90 -0.41
CA HIS A 188 7.98 -22.75 -0.47
C HIS A 188 7.62 -21.57 -1.37
N ILE A 189 6.53 -21.71 -2.12
CA ILE A 189 5.92 -20.63 -2.89
C ILE A 189 4.53 -20.38 -2.33
N PHE A 190 4.26 -19.13 -1.92
CA PHE A 190 2.93 -18.74 -1.45
C PHE A 190 2.40 -17.53 -2.22
N ARG A 191 1.07 -17.45 -2.34
CA ARG A 191 0.36 -16.46 -3.15
C ARG A 191 -0.33 -15.43 -2.25
N ALA A 192 0.12 -14.17 -2.30
CA ALA A 192 -0.43 -13.07 -1.48
C ALA A 192 -0.29 -11.72 -2.19
N ALA A 193 -1.22 -10.78 -1.94
CA ALA A 193 -1.26 -9.47 -2.59
C ALA A 193 -1.18 -9.52 -4.12
N GLY A 194 -1.90 -10.46 -4.74
CA GLY A 194 -1.99 -10.59 -6.20
C GLY A 194 -0.79 -11.31 -6.85
N ARG A 195 0.21 -11.75 -6.06
CA ARG A 195 1.50 -12.23 -6.59
C ARG A 195 2.12 -13.38 -5.78
N ASP A 196 3.02 -14.13 -6.43
CA ASP A 196 3.75 -15.25 -5.82
C ASP A 196 5.05 -14.78 -5.16
N TRP A 197 5.36 -15.38 -4.01
CA TRP A 197 6.52 -15.10 -3.15
C TRP A 197 7.27 -16.40 -2.87
N LEU A 198 8.61 -16.34 -2.86
CA LEU A 198 9.46 -17.47 -2.51
C LEU A 198 9.93 -17.34 -1.05
N VAL A 199 9.77 -18.40 -0.26
CA VAL A 199 10.54 -18.60 0.98
C VAL A 199 11.58 -19.67 0.71
N LEU A 200 12.84 -19.37 1.01
CA LEU A 200 13.96 -20.28 0.86
C LEU A 200 14.56 -20.53 2.25
N ALA A 201 14.17 -21.66 2.86
CA ALA A 201 14.58 -22.05 4.21
C ALA A 201 15.83 -22.93 4.11
N ILE A 202 16.91 -22.43 4.69
CA ILE A 202 18.27 -22.92 4.54
C ILE A 202 18.77 -23.46 5.88
N ASP A 203 19.50 -24.58 5.83
CA ASP A 203 20.12 -25.17 7.00
C ASP A 203 21.14 -24.22 7.67
N TRP A 204 21.25 -24.27 9.00
CA TRP A 204 22.21 -23.43 9.75
C TRP A 204 23.64 -23.48 9.19
N ARG A 205 24.03 -24.61 8.58
CA ARG A 205 25.29 -24.79 7.87
C ARG A 205 25.07 -25.49 6.53
N ILE A 206 24.47 -24.75 5.59
CA ILE A 206 24.42 -25.13 4.18
C ILE A 206 25.82 -25.53 3.62
N SER A 207 25.94 -26.65 2.92
CA SER A 207 27.21 -27.06 2.28
C SER A 207 27.46 -26.31 0.97
N ASP A 208 28.50 -26.67 0.20
CA ASP A 208 28.62 -26.22 -1.19
C ASP A 208 27.63 -26.95 -2.12
N GLY A 209 27.11 -28.12 -1.72
CA GLY A 209 26.03 -28.82 -2.42
C GLY A 209 24.67 -28.13 -2.21
N GLY A 210 24.35 -27.79 -0.95
CA GLY A 210 23.16 -27.00 -0.62
C GLY A 210 23.16 -25.64 -1.32
N LEU A 211 24.30 -24.93 -1.38
CA LEU A 211 24.41 -23.67 -2.14
C LEU A 211 24.10 -23.84 -3.64
N ALA A 212 24.57 -24.93 -4.26
CA ALA A 212 24.30 -25.20 -5.67
C ALA A 212 22.83 -25.54 -5.93
N TRP A 213 22.18 -26.26 -5.00
CA TRP A 213 20.74 -26.49 -5.03
C TRP A 213 19.95 -25.19 -4.84
N ALA A 214 20.31 -24.38 -3.85
CA ALA A 214 19.66 -23.10 -3.55
C ALA A 214 19.74 -22.11 -4.72
N GLN A 215 20.89 -22.02 -5.40
CA GLN A 215 21.02 -21.24 -6.63
C GLN A 215 20.09 -21.78 -7.74
N GLY A 216 20.00 -23.11 -7.91
CA GLY A 216 19.09 -23.71 -8.89
C GLY A 216 17.62 -23.37 -8.65
N VAL A 217 17.18 -23.33 -7.40
CA VAL A 217 15.83 -22.88 -7.01
C VAL A 217 15.62 -21.40 -7.34
N LEU A 218 16.61 -20.53 -7.09
CA LEU A 218 16.53 -19.12 -7.45
C LEU A 218 16.51 -18.91 -8.96
N ASP A 219 17.31 -19.66 -9.72
CA ASP A 219 17.36 -19.63 -11.20
C ASP A 219 16.02 -20.05 -11.83
N GLU A 220 15.44 -21.17 -11.36
CA GLU A 220 14.13 -21.67 -11.81
C GLU A 220 13.00 -20.68 -11.49
N HIS A 221 13.04 -20.10 -10.28
CA HIS A 221 12.04 -19.13 -9.79
C HIS A 221 12.50 -17.68 -9.90
N SER A 222 13.32 -17.36 -10.91
CA SER A 222 13.98 -16.05 -11.15
C SER A 222 13.05 -14.84 -11.40
N LYS A 223 11.75 -15.00 -11.13
CA LYS A 223 10.71 -13.96 -11.17
C LYS A 223 9.93 -13.83 -9.85
N LEU A 224 10.35 -14.55 -8.80
CA LEU A 224 9.73 -14.53 -7.49
C LEU A 224 10.65 -13.82 -6.48
N PRO A 225 10.22 -12.67 -5.93
CA PRO A 225 10.88 -12.07 -4.78
C PRO A 225 10.97 -13.08 -3.64
N ALA A 226 12.16 -13.15 -3.07
CA ALA A 226 12.58 -14.21 -2.16
C ALA A 226 12.90 -13.66 -0.77
N ILE A 227 12.44 -14.39 0.23
CA ILE A 227 12.81 -14.24 1.62
C ILE A 227 13.65 -15.46 1.97
N LEU A 228 14.91 -15.24 2.35
CA LEU A 228 15.80 -16.31 2.81
C LEU A 228 15.70 -16.42 4.33
N THR A 229 15.53 -17.64 4.86
CA THR A 229 15.63 -17.91 6.29
C THR A 229 16.76 -18.90 6.54
N THR A 230 17.56 -18.66 7.57
CA THR A 230 18.72 -19.49 7.96
C THR A 230 19.04 -19.19 9.41
N HIS A 231 19.52 -20.16 10.19
CA HIS A 231 19.78 -19.94 11.61
C HIS A 231 20.97 -18.98 11.85
N ASP A 232 22.19 -19.34 11.44
CA ASP A 232 23.39 -18.51 11.61
C ASP A 232 23.57 -17.48 10.47
N LEU A 233 22.94 -16.31 10.62
CA LEU A 233 23.00 -15.20 9.64
C LEU A 233 23.84 -14.00 10.10
N ALA A 234 23.52 -13.42 11.26
CA ALA A 234 24.13 -12.18 11.74
C ALA A 234 24.02 -12.09 13.26
N PHE A 235 24.83 -11.22 13.87
CA PHE A 235 24.78 -10.92 15.30
C PHE A 235 24.64 -9.41 15.50
N ALA A 236 24.12 -8.97 16.64
CA ALA A 236 24.03 -7.56 17.01
C ALA A 236 24.65 -7.31 18.39
N GLY A 237 24.80 -6.02 18.76
CA GLY A 237 25.00 -5.59 20.14
C GLY A 237 23.76 -4.90 20.70
N ASP A 238 23.87 -4.35 21.91
CA ASP A 238 22.79 -3.62 22.59
C ASP A 238 22.32 -2.35 21.84
N ASP A 239 23.00 -1.94 20.77
CA ASP A 239 22.62 -0.85 19.86
C ASP A 239 21.75 -1.31 18.68
N GLY A 240 21.44 -2.60 18.61
CA GLY A 240 20.58 -3.20 17.59
C GLY A 240 21.20 -3.30 16.19
N GLN A 241 22.47 -2.90 16.01
CA GLN A 241 23.11 -2.89 14.70
C GLN A 241 23.63 -4.29 14.35
N ALA A 242 23.00 -4.94 13.37
CA ALA A 242 23.42 -6.28 12.97
C ALA A 242 24.64 -6.27 12.04
N ALA A 243 25.53 -7.25 12.22
CA ALA A 243 26.65 -7.55 11.34
C ALA A 243 26.66 -9.04 10.96
N LEU A 244 26.91 -9.35 9.69
CA LEU A 244 26.94 -10.73 9.19
C LEU A 244 27.97 -11.59 9.93
N SER A 245 27.56 -12.81 10.31
CA SER A 245 28.43 -13.79 10.95
C SER A 245 29.48 -14.34 9.96
N SER A 246 30.27 -15.35 10.35
CA SER A 246 31.11 -16.06 9.37
C SER A 246 30.29 -16.84 8.33
N HIS A 247 29.17 -17.45 8.73
CA HIS A 247 28.33 -18.24 7.84
C HIS A 247 27.40 -17.34 7.03
N GLY A 248 26.83 -16.29 7.64
CA GLY A 248 26.11 -15.23 6.94
C GLY A 248 26.95 -14.49 5.90
N ARG A 249 28.25 -14.25 6.14
CA ARG A 249 29.15 -13.74 5.09
C ARG A 249 29.34 -14.72 3.94
N ARG A 250 29.45 -16.02 4.21
CA ARG A 250 29.50 -17.05 3.15
C ARG A 250 28.21 -17.08 2.34
N LEU A 251 27.05 -17.03 2.98
CA LEU A 251 25.74 -16.92 2.31
C LEU A 251 25.62 -15.61 1.51
N TRP A 252 26.07 -14.49 2.08
CA TRP A 252 26.09 -13.21 1.39
C TRP A 252 26.92 -13.26 0.11
N ASP A 253 28.19 -13.69 0.21
CA ASP A 253 29.12 -13.69 -0.92
C ASP A 253 28.90 -14.82 -1.95
N ARG A 254 28.16 -15.87 -1.60
CA ARG A 254 27.91 -17.02 -2.50
C ARG A 254 26.47 -17.13 -3.02
N LEU A 255 25.51 -16.40 -2.46
CA LEU A 255 24.09 -16.52 -2.80
C LEU A 255 23.35 -15.18 -2.77
N ILE A 256 23.36 -14.45 -1.65
CA ILE A 256 22.44 -13.32 -1.47
C ILE A 256 22.81 -12.12 -2.37
N ARG A 257 24.09 -11.73 -2.41
CA ARG A 257 24.53 -10.52 -3.13
C ARG A 257 24.24 -10.52 -4.62
N SER A 258 24.25 -11.69 -5.25
CA SER A 258 24.15 -11.87 -6.70
C SER A 258 22.73 -12.10 -7.21
N ASN A 259 21.79 -12.45 -6.32
CA ASN A 259 20.43 -12.79 -6.67
C ASN A 259 19.47 -11.68 -6.23
N ASP A 260 19.23 -10.70 -7.12
CA ASP A 260 18.45 -9.50 -6.82
C ASP A 260 17.03 -9.77 -6.28
N GLN A 261 16.49 -10.95 -6.57
CA GLN A 261 15.21 -11.40 -6.04
C GLN A 261 15.19 -11.55 -4.51
N ILE A 262 16.33 -11.82 -3.85
CA ILE A 262 16.40 -11.83 -2.39
C ILE A 262 16.40 -10.37 -1.90
N PHE A 263 15.32 -9.98 -1.22
CA PHE A 263 15.15 -8.64 -0.65
C PHE A 263 15.13 -8.64 0.88
N MET A 264 15.01 -9.82 1.49
CA MET A 264 15.01 -10.01 2.94
C MET A 264 15.71 -11.32 3.29
N ALA A 265 16.56 -11.29 4.31
CA ALA A 265 17.20 -12.45 4.92
C ALA A 265 17.02 -12.39 6.44
N LEU A 266 16.59 -13.51 7.04
CA LEU A 266 16.21 -13.62 8.44
C LEU A 266 16.97 -14.76 9.13
N GLY A 267 17.34 -14.56 10.40
CA GLY A 267 17.97 -15.63 11.19
C GLY A 267 17.87 -15.49 12.70
N GLY A 268 18.29 -16.54 13.39
CA GLY A 268 18.29 -16.69 14.84
C GLY A 268 19.71 -16.72 15.38
N HIS A 269 20.02 -17.73 16.20
CA HIS A 269 21.33 -18.10 16.75
C HIS A 269 21.95 -17.11 17.75
N TYR A 270 21.81 -15.81 17.51
CA TYR A 270 22.43 -14.75 18.30
C TYR A 270 21.40 -13.80 18.91
N TRP A 271 21.55 -13.58 20.22
CA TRP A 271 20.95 -12.46 20.96
C TRP A 271 21.96 -11.31 21.15
N PRO A 272 21.53 -10.06 21.40
CA PRO A 272 20.15 -9.54 21.31
C PRO A 272 19.64 -9.46 19.85
N PRO A 273 18.33 -9.27 19.63
CA PRO A 273 17.78 -9.00 18.30
C PRO A 273 18.37 -7.73 17.66
N GLY A 274 18.43 -7.69 16.33
CA GLY A 274 18.98 -6.56 15.60
C GLY A 274 18.71 -6.57 14.10
N ARG A 275 19.15 -5.51 13.41
CA ARG A 275 18.91 -5.34 11.97
C ARG A 275 20.00 -4.53 11.27
N THR A 276 20.14 -4.77 9.97
CA THR A 276 20.98 -3.98 9.05
C THR A 276 20.42 -4.03 7.63
N VAL A 277 20.92 -3.19 6.74
CA VAL A 277 20.55 -3.15 5.32
C VAL A 277 21.82 -3.18 4.49
N LEU A 278 21.88 -4.10 3.53
CA LEU A 278 23.04 -4.31 2.66
C LEU A 278 22.61 -4.17 1.20
N THR A 279 23.39 -3.42 0.41
CA THR A 279 23.13 -3.26 -1.02
C THR A 279 23.70 -4.44 -1.81
N ASN A 280 22.89 -5.06 -2.66
CA ASN A 280 23.27 -6.19 -3.52
C ASN A 280 24.02 -5.73 -4.79
N ASP A 281 24.53 -6.67 -5.59
CA ASP A 281 25.29 -6.37 -6.82
C ASP A 281 24.43 -5.75 -7.94
N ALA A 282 23.10 -5.74 -7.81
CA ALA A 282 22.17 -5.02 -8.68
C ALA A 282 21.92 -3.56 -8.23
N GLY A 283 22.46 -3.14 -7.08
CA GLY A 283 22.29 -1.80 -6.50
C GLY A 283 21.02 -1.62 -5.67
N ASN A 284 20.31 -2.70 -5.34
CA ASN A 284 19.10 -2.68 -4.52
C ASN A 284 19.38 -3.11 -3.08
N ASP A 285 18.53 -2.66 -2.16
CA ASP A 285 18.61 -3.04 -0.75
C ASP A 285 18.13 -4.47 -0.48
N VAL A 286 18.80 -5.08 0.51
CA VAL A 286 18.45 -6.36 1.15
C VAL A 286 18.41 -6.14 2.66
N HIS A 287 17.27 -6.41 3.28
CA HIS A 287 17.08 -6.31 4.72
C HIS A 287 17.61 -7.56 5.42
N VAL A 288 18.56 -7.40 6.34
CA VAL A 288 19.15 -8.50 7.12
C VAL A 288 18.75 -8.30 8.58
N HIS A 289 17.85 -9.15 9.08
CA HIS A 289 17.38 -9.09 10.46
C HIS A 289 17.77 -10.36 11.22
N ILE A 290 18.06 -10.22 12.51
CA ILE A 290 18.21 -11.36 13.41
C ILE A 290 17.36 -11.18 14.67
N THR A 291 16.82 -12.30 15.11
CA THR A 291 15.84 -12.41 16.18
C THR A 291 16.07 -13.71 16.92
N ASN A 292 16.42 -13.62 18.19
CA ASN A 292 16.33 -14.70 19.15
C ASN A 292 15.67 -14.10 20.41
N TYR A 293 14.73 -14.84 21.01
CA TYR A 293 13.94 -14.38 22.16
C TYR A 293 14.04 -15.30 23.39
N GLN A 294 14.91 -16.32 23.38
CA GLN A 294 14.98 -17.28 24.48
C GLN A 294 15.54 -16.67 25.79
N ASP A 295 16.14 -15.47 25.74
CA ASP A 295 16.50 -14.68 26.92
C ASP A 295 15.27 -14.06 27.63
N ARG A 296 14.18 -13.87 26.90
CA ARG A 296 12.96 -13.24 27.42
C ARG A 296 12.25 -14.21 28.39
N TYR A 297 11.45 -13.65 29.29
CA TYR A 297 10.81 -14.39 30.37
C TYR A 297 10.05 -15.64 29.87
N TYR A 298 10.28 -16.77 30.55
CA TYR A 298 9.74 -18.09 30.21
C TYR A 298 10.23 -18.63 28.85
N GLY A 299 11.55 -18.57 28.61
CA GLY A 299 12.18 -19.17 27.42
C GLY A 299 11.67 -18.58 26.12
N GLY A 300 11.47 -17.26 26.08
CA GLY A 300 10.82 -16.59 24.95
C GLY A 300 9.31 -16.77 24.84
N ALA A 301 8.68 -17.67 25.62
CA ALA A 301 7.23 -17.83 25.71
C ALA A 301 6.49 -17.99 24.35
N GLY A 302 7.16 -18.60 23.36
CA GLY A 302 6.61 -18.76 22.00
C GLY A 302 6.51 -17.45 21.21
N MET A 303 7.28 -16.42 21.59
CA MET A 303 7.26 -15.09 20.96
C MET A 303 7.52 -15.15 19.46
N ILE A 304 6.74 -14.37 18.72
CA ILE A 304 6.82 -14.23 17.27
C ILE A 304 7.04 -12.78 16.89
N ARG A 305 7.66 -12.59 15.72
CA ARG A 305 7.69 -11.32 15.00
C ARG A 305 6.80 -11.41 13.77
N LEU A 306 5.77 -10.58 13.68
CA LEU A 306 4.95 -10.45 12.48
C LEU A 306 5.56 -9.44 11.51
N TYR A 307 5.63 -9.81 10.24
CA TYR A 307 5.99 -8.95 9.12
C TYR A 307 4.73 -8.68 8.30
N GLN A 308 4.10 -7.54 8.54
CA GLN A 308 2.83 -7.10 7.94
C GLN A 308 3.10 -6.27 6.69
N PHE A 309 3.01 -6.89 5.52
CA PHE A 309 3.16 -6.24 4.23
C PHE A 309 1.90 -5.41 3.92
N ASP A 310 2.09 -4.16 3.49
CA ASP A 310 1.02 -3.29 3.00
C ASP A 310 1.42 -2.63 1.68
N LEU A 311 1.02 -3.24 0.57
CA LEU A 311 1.35 -2.78 -0.78
C LEU A 311 0.52 -1.55 -1.21
N VAL A 312 -0.39 -1.06 -0.36
CA VAL A 312 -1.07 0.24 -0.55
C VAL A 312 -0.26 1.39 0.08
N ARG A 313 0.56 1.09 1.10
CA ARG A 313 1.48 2.03 1.74
C ARG A 313 2.95 1.87 1.31
N ASN A 314 3.27 0.90 0.45
CA ASN A 314 4.65 0.53 0.11
C ASN A 314 5.51 0.35 1.37
N THR A 315 5.01 -0.42 2.34
CA THR A 315 5.56 -0.57 3.69
C THR A 315 5.48 -2.03 4.13
N ILE A 316 6.46 -2.51 4.90
CA ILE A 316 6.27 -3.63 5.82
C ILE A 316 6.32 -3.06 7.24
N ASP A 317 5.26 -3.25 8.02
CA ASP A 317 5.29 -3.01 9.46
C ASP A 317 5.71 -4.29 10.19
N VAL A 318 6.50 -4.13 11.25
CA VAL A 318 7.11 -5.21 12.00
C VAL A 318 6.78 -5.01 13.48
N GLU A 319 6.20 -6.03 14.11
CA GLU A 319 5.89 -6.04 15.54
C GLU A 319 6.19 -7.40 16.16
N THR A 320 6.61 -7.38 17.42
CA THR A 320 7.11 -8.55 18.16
C THR A 320 6.30 -8.74 19.44
N PHE A 321 5.73 -9.93 19.64
CA PHE A 321 4.87 -10.20 20.80
C PHE A 321 4.76 -11.70 21.12
N ALA A 322 4.37 -12.02 22.36
CA ALA A 322 4.16 -13.38 22.85
C ALA A 322 2.66 -13.71 22.94
N PRO A 323 2.09 -14.47 21.98
CA PRO A 323 0.66 -14.81 21.98
C PRO A 323 0.19 -15.48 23.27
N TRP A 324 1.03 -16.34 23.87
CA TRP A 324 0.75 -17.04 25.13
C TRP A 324 0.51 -16.13 26.35
N PHE A 325 1.00 -14.88 26.33
CA PHE A 325 0.63 -13.88 27.33
C PHE A 325 -0.47 -12.92 26.83
N LEU A 326 -0.56 -12.69 25.51
CA LEU A 326 -1.56 -11.82 24.89
C LEU A 326 -3.00 -12.38 25.02
N THR A 327 -3.18 -13.69 24.88
CA THR A 327 -4.51 -14.34 24.82
C THR A 327 -5.15 -14.66 26.17
N ARG A 328 -4.36 -14.71 27.26
CA ARG A 328 -4.83 -14.97 28.63
C ARG A 328 -5.61 -13.79 29.21
N GLU A 329 -6.52 -14.04 30.16
CA GLU A 329 -7.16 -12.95 30.92
C GLU A 329 -6.15 -12.22 31.82
N ALA A 330 -6.41 -10.96 32.14
CA ALA A 330 -5.41 -10.06 32.73
C ALA A 330 -4.94 -10.48 34.14
N ASP A 331 -5.77 -11.20 34.90
CA ASP A 331 -5.47 -11.76 36.22
C ASP A 331 -4.84 -13.17 36.18
N GLU A 332 -4.80 -13.81 35.01
CA GLU A 332 -4.10 -15.08 34.76
C GLU A 332 -2.63 -14.91 34.33
N ARG A 333 -2.22 -13.66 34.01
CA ARG A 333 -0.87 -13.35 33.51
C ARG A 333 0.15 -13.21 34.66
N PRO A 334 1.29 -13.91 34.63
CA PRO A 334 2.42 -13.62 35.54
C PRO A 334 2.92 -12.19 35.34
N LEU A 335 3.43 -11.55 36.40
CA LEU A 335 3.92 -10.16 36.32
C LEU A 335 4.99 -9.95 35.23
N LEU A 336 6.01 -10.82 35.18
CA LEU A 336 7.04 -10.78 34.14
C LEU A 336 6.47 -11.12 32.75
N GLY A 337 5.42 -11.94 32.67
CA GLY A 337 4.69 -12.18 31.42
C GLY A 337 3.92 -10.96 30.94
N ALA A 338 3.41 -10.13 31.85
CA ALA A 338 2.78 -8.85 31.54
C ALA A 338 3.79 -7.77 31.11
N GLU A 339 5.07 -7.89 31.48
CA GLU A 339 6.16 -7.02 31.05
C GLU A 339 6.66 -7.36 29.63
N VAL A 340 6.54 -8.61 29.16
CA VAL A 340 7.07 -9.07 27.86
C VAL A 340 5.98 -9.46 26.82
N ILE A 341 4.73 -9.01 26.99
CA ILE A 341 3.66 -9.31 26.01
C ILE A 341 4.01 -8.78 24.63
N GLU A 342 4.43 -7.52 24.55
CA GLU A 342 4.85 -6.82 23.33
C GLU A 342 6.25 -6.23 23.55
N LEU A 343 7.17 -6.45 22.62
CA LEU A 343 8.46 -5.76 22.58
C LEU A 343 8.34 -4.54 21.66
N THR A 344 8.76 -3.36 22.15
CA THR A 344 8.33 -2.06 21.62
C THR A 344 9.45 -1.05 21.39
N ASP A 345 10.70 -1.51 21.41
CA ASP A 345 11.88 -0.72 21.03
C ASP A 345 12.10 -0.65 19.50
N ASP A 346 13.11 0.11 19.09
CA ASP A 346 13.46 0.33 17.67
C ASP A 346 14.04 -0.91 16.95
N VAL A 347 14.30 -2.05 17.62
CA VAL A 347 14.64 -3.31 16.94
C VAL A 347 13.50 -4.30 16.90
N ASP A 348 12.57 -4.27 17.85
CA ASP A 348 11.44 -5.21 17.93
C ASP A 348 10.11 -4.65 17.38
N ARG A 349 9.97 -3.31 17.23
CA ARG A 349 8.78 -2.69 16.60
C ARG A 349 9.13 -1.53 15.67
N PHE A 350 8.99 -1.72 14.36
CA PHE A 350 9.39 -0.73 13.35
C PHE A 350 8.64 -0.86 12.02
N SER A 351 8.78 0.11 11.14
CA SER A 351 8.35 0.03 9.72
C SER A 351 9.57 0.11 8.80
N LEU A 352 9.53 -0.58 7.65
CA LEU A 352 10.48 -0.41 6.54
C LEU A 352 9.72 -0.10 5.25
N ALA A 353 10.32 0.70 4.36
CA ALA A 353 9.73 1.03 3.07
C ALA A 353 10.01 -0.08 2.03
N LEU A 354 8.97 -0.48 1.30
CA LEU A 354 9.06 -1.44 0.20
C LEU A 354 8.08 -1.06 -0.91
N ASP A 355 8.53 -0.25 -1.86
CA ASP A 355 7.84 -0.09 -3.14
C ASP A 355 8.09 -1.36 -3.98
N THR A 356 7.11 -2.26 -4.01
CA THR A 356 7.24 -3.54 -4.72
C THR A 356 7.23 -3.40 -6.24
N GLU A 357 6.63 -2.34 -6.80
CA GLU A 357 6.66 -2.11 -8.25
C GLU A 357 8.07 -1.66 -8.67
N GLN A 358 8.71 -0.79 -7.89
CA GLN A 358 10.09 -0.34 -8.10
C GLN A 358 11.13 -1.41 -7.76
N ARG A 359 11.12 -1.97 -6.54
CA ARG A 359 12.16 -2.88 -6.02
C ARG A 359 12.28 -4.17 -6.84
N PHE A 360 11.19 -4.61 -7.48
CA PHE A 360 11.17 -5.84 -8.26
C PHE A 360 11.08 -5.61 -9.78
N ALA A 361 11.14 -4.36 -10.26
CA ALA A 361 11.00 -4.00 -11.68
C ALA A 361 11.98 -4.73 -12.61
N GLY A 362 13.18 -5.06 -12.13
CA GLY A 362 14.24 -5.71 -12.92
C GLY A 362 13.95 -7.17 -13.31
N PHE A 363 13.15 -7.89 -12.53
CA PHE A 363 12.94 -9.34 -12.69
C PHE A 363 11.46 -9.76 -12.61
N ALA A 364 10.63 -9.06 -11.82
CA ALA A 364 9.20 -9.33 -11.65
C ALA A 364 8.33 -8.06 -11.88
N PRO A 365 8.46 -7.37 -13.04
CA PRO A 365 7.72 -6.13 -13.30
C PRO A 365 6.20 -6.36 -13.34
N VAL A 366 5.44 -5.42 -12.76
CA VAL A 366 3.97 -5.46 -12.75
C VAL A 366 3.45 -5.39 -14.19
N LYS A 367 2.70 -6.42 -14.59
CA LYS A 367 2.06 -6.49 -15.89
C LYS A 367 0.85 -5.55 -15.92
N LEU A 368 1.05 -4.35 -16.46
CA LEU A 368 -0.02 -3.40 -16.72
C LEU A 368 -1.12 -4.02 -17.63
N PRO A 369 -2.39 -3.62 -17.45
CA PRO A 369 -3.47 -3.90 -18.40
C PRO A 369 -3.09 -3.46 -19.83
N PRO A 370 -3.60 -4.13 -20.87
CA PRO A 370 -3.36 -3.69 -22.24
C PRO A 370 -4.14 -2.41 -22.57
N GLN A 371 -3.50 -1.49 -23.31
CA GLN A 371 -4.11 -0.25 -23.81
C GLN A 371 -5.47 -0.54 -24.46
N ARG A 372 -6.53 0.07 -23.93
CA ARG A 372 -7.88 -0.11 -24.46
C ARG A 372 -8.06 0.80 -25.70
N PRO A 373 -8.56 0.29 -26.85
CA PRO A 373 -8.81 1.12 -28.02
C PRO A 373 -9.99 2.07 -27.76
N PRO A 374 -10.04 3.29 -28.34
CA PRO A 374 -11.06 4.30 -28.02
C PRO A 374 -12.50 3.77 -28.06
N ARG A 375 -12.84 2.97 -29.09
CA ARG A 375 -14.14 2.30 -29.27
C ARG A 375 -14.60 1.33 -28.16
N ARG A 376 -13.78 1.07 -27.14
CA ARG A 376 -14.18 0.32 -25.92
C ARG A 376 -14.53 1.23 -24.73
N VAL A 377 -14.16 2.50 -24.79
CA VAL A 377 -14.35 3.47 -23.69
C VAL A 377 -15.16 4.71 -24.12
N THR A 378 -15.36 4.93 -25.42
CA THR A 378 -16.43 5.77 -25.96
C THR A 378 -17.74 5.00 -26.01
N ARG A 379 -18.81 5.60 -25.48
CA ARG A 379 -20.20 5.11 -25.44
C ARG A 379 -21.09 6.03 -26.32
N PRO A 380 -22.38 5.69 -26.53
CA PRO A 380 -23.31 6.60 -27.19
C PRO A 380 -23.49 7.94 -26.46
N ASP A 381 -23.35 7.93 -25.13
CA ASP A 381 -23.38 9.11 -24.25
C ASP A 381 -22.06 9.92 -24.21
N THR A 382 -21.02 9.50 -24.93
CA THR A 382 -19.72 10.19 -24.86
C THR A 382 -19.69 11.37 -25.84
N VAL A 383 -19.81 12.57 -25.30
CA VAL A 383 -19.78 13.85 -26.05
C VAL A 383 -18.39 14.10 -26.64
N ALA A 384 -17.33 13.94 -25.84
CA ALA A 384 -15.95 14.17 -26.27
C ALA A 384 -14.97 13.23 -25.56
N TYR A 385 -13.91 12.81 -26.25
CA TYR A 385 -12.87 11.96 -25.67
C TYR A 385 -11.49 12.21 -26.29
N TRP A 386 -10.54 12.63 -25.46
CA TRP A 386 -9.19 13.00 -25.88
C TRP A 386 -8.12 12.13 -25.22
N ARG A 387 -7.03 11.92 -25.95
CA ARG A 387 -5.88 11.10 -25.57
C ARG A 387 -4.62 11.73 -26.12
N PHE A 388 -3.50 11.46 -25.46
CA PHE A 388 -2.21 12.01 -25.86
C PHE A 388 -1.26 10.95 -26.46
N ASP A 389 -1.83 9.82 -26.85
CA ASP A 389 -1.18 8.76 -27.63
C ASP A 389 -1.27 8.99 -29.15
N ALA A 390 -0.82 8.00 -29.92
CA ALA A 390 -0.87 8.02 -31.39
C ALA A 390 -2.28 8.09 -32.00
N ALA A 391 -3.34 7.72 -31.27
CA ALA A 391 -4.70 7.81 -31.77
C ALA A 391 -5.21 9.26 -31.72
N GLY A 392 -4.99 9.95 -30.59
CA GLY A 392 -5.35 11.36 -30.41
C GLY A 392 -4.45 12.33 -31.19
N LEU A 393 -3.12 12.14 -31.13
CA LEU A 393 -2.13 13.04 -31.75
C LEU A 393 -1.72 12.64 -33.18
N GLY A 394 -2.28 11.55 -33.72
CA GLY A 394 -2.03 11.06 -35.08
C GLY A 394 -0.65 10.45 -35.35
N ARG A 395 0.30 10.59 -34.41
CA ARG A 395 1.61 9.91 -34.38
C ARG A 395 1.98 9.65 -32.91
N ALA A 396 2.70 8.57 -32.63
CA ALA A 396 3.32 8.40 -31.31
C ALA A 396 4.47 9.43 -31.17
N PRO A 397 4.42 10.36 -30.20
CA PRO A 397 5.59 11.18 -29.88
C PRO A 397 6.59 10.33 -29.07
N ARG A 398 7.82 10.82 -28.93
CA ARG A 398 8.77 10.24 -27.97
C ARG A 398 8.44 10.77 -26.57
N ASP A 399 8.77 10.01 -25.54
CA ASP A 399 8.79 10.52 -24.16
C ASP A 399 9.75 11.73 -24.07
N GLY A 400 9.35 12.76 -23.30
CA GLY A 400 10.07 14.03 -23.17
C GLY A 400 10.04 14.94 -24.42
N ALA A 401 9.33 14.57 -25.50
CA ALA A 401 9.30 15.38 -26.72
C ALA A 401 8.41 16.63 -26.56
N PRO A 402 8.89 17.84 -26.93
CA PRO A 402 8.07 19.05 -26.97
C PRO A 402 6.80 18.91 -27.80
N VAL A 403 5.71 19.48 -27.28
CA VAL A 403 4.45 19.62 -28.00
C VAL A 403 4.47 20.94 -28.78
N ALA A 404 4.17 20.85 -30.08
CA ALA A 404 4.13 22.01 -30.95
C ALA A 404 2.90 22.89 -30.65
N ASP A 405 3.11 24.20 -30.66
CA ASP A 405 2.02 25.17 -30.69
C ASP A 405 1.17 24.95 -31.96
N GLY A 406 -0.16 25.04 -31.84
CA GLY A 406 -1.09 24.70 -32.91
C GLY A 406 -1.26 23.20 -33.21
N LEU A 407 -0.67 22.29 -32.43
CA LEU A 407 -0.94 20.85 -32.58
C LEU A 407 -2.41 20.54 -32.23
N VAL A 408 -3.07 19.73 -33.06
CA VAL A 408 -4.44 19.26 -32.79
C VAL A 408 -4.42 17.92 -32.06
N ALA A 409 -5.05 17.86 -30.89
CA ALA A 409 -5.43 16.62 -30.21
C ALA A 409 -6.88 16.29 -30.55
N ARG A 410 -7.08 15.19 -31.30
CA ARG A 410 -8.36 14.85 -31.92
C ARG A 410 -9.39 14.36 -30.90
N ASP A 411 -10.63 14.77 -31.10
CA ASP A 411 -11.79 14.17 -30.44
C ASP A 411 -12.11 12.80 -31.06
N LEU A 412 -11.94 11.74 -30.26
CA LEU A 412 -12.04 10.36 -30.73
C LEU A 412 -13.46 9.82 -30.75
N THR A 413 -14.44 10.59 -30.26
CA THR A 413 -15.87 10.39 -30.58
C THR A 413 -16.16 10.77 -32.03
N ARG A 414 -15.38 11.72 -32.58
CA ARG A 414 -15.56 12.43 -33.86
C ARG A 414 -16.76 13.39 -33.89
N ASN A 415 -17.23 13.84 -32.73
CA ASN A 415 -18.30 14.85 -32.63
C ASN A 415 -17.83 16.28 -32.95
N GLY A 416 -16.53 16.47 -33.23
CA GLY A 416 -15.96 17.75 -33.69
C GLY A 416 -15.31 18.57 -32.59
N ASN A 417 -15.11 18.01 -31.39
CA ASN A 417 -14.54 18.72 -30.25
C ASN A 417 -13.00 18.70 -30.23
N ASP A 418 -12.34 18.79 -31.39
CA ASP A 418 -10.88 18.78 -31.50
C ASP A 418 -10.27 19.90 -30.63
N LEU A 419 -9.21 19.59 -29.87
CA LEU A 419 -8.47 20.58 -29.07
C LEU A 419 -7.23 21.05 -29.83
N VAL A 420 -6.92 22.34 -29.75
CA VAL A 420 -5.71 22.95 -30.29
C VAL A 420 -4.79 23.35 -29.13
N VAL A 421 -3.53 22.93 -29.21
CA VAL A 421 -2.49 23.37 -28.27
C VAL A 421 -2.19 24.85 -28.48
N ARG A 422 -2.22 25.64 -27.42
CA ARG A 422 -1.77 27.03 -27.42
C ARG A 422 -0.91 27.32 -26.19
N ARG A 423 0.28 27.87 -26.39
CA ARG A 423 1.16 28.33 -25.31
C ARG A 423 0.64 29.62 -24.68
N LEU A 424 0.92 29.78 -23.39
CA LEU A 424 0.60 30.98 -22.62
C LEU A 424 1.85 31.85 -22.47
N HIS A 425 1.66 33.16 -22.29
CA HIS A 425 2.74 34.12 -21.99
C HIS A 425 3.88 34.04 -23.02
N SER A 426 5.15 34.22 -22.60
CA SER A 426 6.34 33.99 -23.42
C SER A 426 6.99 32.64 -23.14
N SER A 427 6.19 31.57 -23.01
CA SER A 427 6.67 30.23 -22.62
C SER A 427 7.47 29.51 -23.74
N GLY A 428 8.43 28.68 -23.35
CA GLY A 428 9.26 27.88 -24.26
C GLY A 428 8.60 26.59 -24.76
N ASP A 429 9.37 25.80 -25.52
CA ASP A 429 9.01 24.46 -26.02
C ASP A 429 8.88 23.42 -24.88
N ASP A 430 9.60 23.64 -23.79
CA ASP A 430 9.70 22.80 -22.60
C ASP A 430 8.45 22.85 -21.70
N VAL A 431 7.63 23.89 -21.83
CA VAL A 431 6.44 24.11 -20.99
C VAL A 431 5.34 23.05 -21.20
N LEU A 432 5.39 22.30 -22.31
CA LEU A 432 4.47 21.22 -22.61
C LEU A 432 5.20 20.10 -23.39
N THR A 433 5.37 18.95 -22.75
CA THR A 433 6.02 17.77 -23.34
C THR A 433 5.09 16.56 -23.31
N HIS A 434 5.25 15.65 -24.27
CA HIS A 434 4.59 14.34 -24.22
C HIS A 434 5.33 13.41 -23.25
N SER A 435 4.60 12.60 -22.49
CA SER A 435 5.17 11.54 -21.67
C SER A 435 4.46 10.21 -21.84
N SER A 436 5.22 9.13 -21.72
CA SER A 436 4.76 7.75 -21.59
C SER A 436 4.25 7.41 -20.18
N GLU A 437 4.41 8.29 -19.19
CA GLU A 437 3.76 8.14 -17.89
C GLU A 437 2.23 8.12 -18.03
N HIS A 438 1.56 7.26 -17.26
CA HIS A 438 0.11 7.13 -17.23
C HIS A 438 -0.33 6.44 -15.92
N HIS A 439 -1.61 6.60 -15.57
CA HIS A 439 -2.21 5.80 -14.50
C HIS A 439 -2.30 4.32 -14.90
N ARG A 440 -2.09 3.38 -13.98
CA ARG A 440 -2.07 1.92 -14.28
C ARG A 440 -3.36 1.38 -14.92
N ASN A 441 -4.50 2.05 -14.70
CA ASN A 441 -5.79 1.74 -15.31
C ASN A 441 -6.23 2.81 -16.35
N ALA A 442 -5.33 3.67 -16.83
CA ALA A 442 -5.64 4.58 -17.93
C ALA A 442 -5.97 3.78 -19.22
N PRO A 443 -6.91 4.24 -20.06
CA PRO A 443 -7.12 3.64 -21.36
C PRO A 443 -5.95 3.86 -22.33
N ALA A 444 -5.29 5.03 -22.29
CA ALA A 444 -4.06 5.32 -23.02
C ALA A 444 -2.82 5.08 -22.15
N HIS A 445 -1.71 4.71 -22.79
CA HIS A 445 -0.41 4.57 -22.14
C HIS A 445 0.47 5.80 -22.45
N ALA A 446 -0.11 6.99 -22.31
CA ALA A 446 0.51 8.28 -22.63
C ALA A 446 -0.22 9.45 -21.96
N SER A 447 0.50 10.55 -21.75
CA SER A 447 0.02 11.80 -21.14
C SER A 447 0.78 13.02 -21.68
N LEU A 448 0.35 14.22 -21.26
CA LEU A 448 1.13 15.44 -21.42
C LEU A 448 1.61 15.96 -20.07
N ARG A 449 2.89 16.32 -19.98
CA ARG A 449 3.52 17.00 -18.85
C ARG A 449 3.55 18.51 -19.13
N PHE A 450 2.79 19.25 -18.33
CA PHE A 450 2.73 20.71 -18.34
C PHE A 450 3.69 21.25 -17.27
N ASP A 451 4.54 22.23 -17.60
CA ASP A 451 5.42 22.93 -16.65
C ASP A 451 5.00 24.41 -16.46
N GLY A 452 3.74 24.60 -16.08
CA GLY A 452 3.19 25.91 -15.74
C GLY A 452 3.75 26.48 -14.43
N GLY A 453 3.37 27.74 -14.16
CA GLY A 453 3.64 28.43 -12.90
C GLY A 453 3.40 29.94 -13.01
N LYS A 454 3.50 30.64 -11.87
CA LYS A 454 3.19 32.09 -11.75
C LYS A 454 4.37 33.04 -11.82
N ASN A 455 5.56 32.56 -11.46
CA ASN A 455 6.75 33.39 -11.27
C ASN A 455 7.98 32.74 -11.95
N PRO A 456 8.28 33.05 -13.22
CA PRO A 456 7.46 33.85 -14.14
C PRO A 456 6.16 33.13 -14.54
N ASP A 457 5.21 33.90 -15.07
CA ASP A 457 3.95 33.43 -15.61
C ASP A 457 4.20 32.61 -16.88
N ARG A 458 3.90 31.31 -16.80
CA ARG A 458 4.15 30.35 -17.89
C ARG A 458 3.12 29.22 -17.92
N GLY A 459 2.96 28.62 -19.10
CA GLY A 459 2.09 27.47 -19.29
C GLY A 459 1.77 27.18 -20.76
N ALA A 460 0.96 26.14 -20.96
CA ALA A 460 0.24 25.89 -22.20
C ALA A 460 -1.17 25.35 -21.87
N VAL A 461 -2.07 25.50 -22.82
CA VAL A 461 -3.44 24.98 -22.77
C VAL A 461 -3.75 24.16 -24.00
N LEU A 462 -4.76 23.29 -23.90
CA LEU A 462 -5.44 22.68 -25.04
C LEU A 462 -6.87 23.22 -25.06
N GLU A 463 -7.21 24.02 -26.06
CA GLU A 463 -8.51 24.69 -26.19
C GLU A 463 -9.34 24.06 -27.31
N ALA A 464 -10.61 23.78 -27.05
CA ALA A 464 -11.53 23.28 -28.06
C ALA A 464 -11.71 24.30 -29.19
N VAL A 465 -11.76 23.82 -30.44
CA VAL A 465 -12.05 24.67 -31.62
C VAL A 465 -13.35 25.46 -31.41
N ALA A 466 -13.44 26.66 -31.98
CA ALA A 466 -14.47 27.64 -31.64
C ALA A 466 -15.91 27.08 -31.75
N ASP A 467 -16.20 26.35 -32.82
CA ASP A 467 -17.51 25.76 -33.11
C ASP A 467 -17.72 24.35 -32.49
N ALA A 468 -16.84 23.89 -31.59
CA ALA A 468 -16.97 22.59 -30.94
C ALA A 468 -18.29 22.50 -30.12
N PRO A 469 -19.13 21.46 -30.30
CA PRO A 469 -20.39 21.31 -29.57
C PRO A 469 -20.26 21.43 -28.05
N VAL A 470 -19.20 20.87 -27.46
CA VAL A 470 -18.92 20.92 -26.02
C VAL A 470 -18.81 22.35 -25.46
N ASN A 471 -18.48 23.36 -26.28
CA ASN A 471 -18.42 24.77 -25.87
C ASN A 471 -19.81 25.35 -25.54
N SER A 472 -20.87 24.76 -26.11
CA SER A 472 -22.26 25.22 -26.01
C SER A 472 -23.17 24.26 -25.24
N GLU A 473 -22.74 23.01 -25.01
CA GLU A 473 -23.53 22.00 -24.30
C GLU A 473 -23.86 22.43 -22.86
N LYS A 474 -25.07 22.08 -22.41
CA LYS A 474 -25.65 22.47 -21.13
C LYS A 474 -25.80 21.32 -20.16
N PHE A 475 -25.79 20.06 -20.61
CA PHE A 475 -25.80 18.87 -19.76
C PHE A 475 -26.98 18.86 -18.75
N LEU A 476 -28.18 19.16 -19.23
CA LEU A 476 -29.36 19.34 -18.37
C LEU A 476 -29.86 18.04 -17.74
N ASP A 477 -29.68 16.92 -18.43
CA ASP A 477 -30.08 15.57 -17.99
C ASP A 477 -28.96 14.84 -17.20
N GLY A 478 -27.87 15.55 -16.88
CA GLY A 478 -26.70 15.02 -16.17
C GLY A 478 -25.41 15.06 -16.99
N TYR A 479 -24.29 14.70 -16.36
CA TYR A 479 -23.00 14.54 -17.04
C TYR A 479 -21.99 13.73 -16.23
N THR A 480 -20.92 13.31 -16.89
CA THR A 480 -19.70 12.82 -16.26
C THR A 480 -18.47 13.42 -16.95
N ILE A 481 -17.62 14.12 -16.18
CA ILE A 481 -16.33 14.65 -16.64
C ILE A 481 -15.22 13.86 -15.96
N GLU A 482 -14.35 13.23 -16.74
CA GLU A 482 -13.23 12.43 -16.24
C GLU A 482 -11.88 12.94 -16.72
N VAL A 483 -10.90 12.90 -15.83
CA VAL A 483 -9.50 13.24 -16.13
C VAL A 483 -8.56 12.38 -15.30
N PHE A 484 -7.49 11.86 -15.92
CA PHE A 484 -6.33 11.33 -15.19
C PHE A 484 -5.30 12.44 -14.98
N LEU A 485 -4.74 12.55 -13.77
CA LEU A 485 -3.69 13.52 -13.47
C LEU A 485 -2.65 13.00 -12.47
N LYS A 486 -1.44 13.57 -12.49
CA LYS A 486 -0.36 13.33 -11.51
C LYS A 486 0.33 14.65 -11.14
N LEU A 487 0.66 14.80 -9.85
CA LEU A 487 1.45 15.91 -9.33
C LEU A 487 2.93 15.52 -9.20
N PRO A 488 3.91 16.39 -9.57
CA PRO A 488 5.34 16.09 -9.45
C PRO A 488 5.81 15.77 -8.02
N GLU A 489 6.81 14.89 -7.93
CA GLU A 489 7.55 14.55 -6.71
C GLU A 489 9.04 14.86 -6.97
N PRO A 490 9.68 15.77 -6.23
CA PRO A 490 9.07 16.74 -5.30
C PRO A 490 8.19 17.77 -6.03
N PHE A 491 7.17 18.30 -5.34
CA PHE A 491 6.33 19.37 -5.86
C PHE A 491 6.93 20.73 -5.52
N VAL A 492 7.53 21.41 -6.51
CA VAL A 492 8.36 22.61 -6.29
C VAL A 492 7.77 23.83 -6.99
N GLY A 493 7.60 24.92 -6.24
CA GLY A 493 7.10 26.22 -6.71
C GLY A 493 5.72 26.60 -6.15
N ASP A 494 5.29 27.83 -6.41
CA ASP A 494 3.90 28.25 -6.15
C ASP A 494 3.03 27.99 -7.39
N HIS A 495 2.16 26.99 -7.26
CA HIS A 495 1.16 26.57 -8.24
C HIS A 495 -0.26 26.66 -7.68
N ALA A 496 -0.48 27.38 -6.57
CA ALA A 496 -1.78 27.47 -5.93
C ALA A 496 -2.82 28.09 -6.87
N TRP A 497 -4.01 27.48 -6.97
CA TRP A 497 -5.09 27.84 -7.91
C TRP A 497 -4.74 27.62 -9.39
N MET A 498 -3.87 26.66 -9.70
CA MET A 498 -3.70 26.21 -11.09
C MET A 498 -4.93 25.41 -11.56
N GLY A 499 -5.30 25.56 -12.83
CA GLY A 499 -6.43 24.84 -13.42
C GLY A 499 -6.03 23.56 -14.10
N VAL A 500 -6.78 22.48 -13.87
CA VAL A 500 -6.71 21.21 -14.61
C VAL A 500 -7.54 21.33 -15.89
N LEU A 501 -8.78 21.81 -15.77
CA LEU A 501 -9.70 22.08 -16.88
C LEU A 501 -10.71 23.18 -16.54
N SER A 502 -11.25 23.83 -17.56
CA SER A 502 -12.31 24.86 -17.42
C SER A 502 -13.13 25.04 -18.70
N TRP A 503 -14.38 25.48 -18.56
CA TRP A 503 -15.09 26.19 -19.64
C TRP A 503 -14.83 27.68 -19.52
N GLN A 504 -14.31 28.28 -20.59
CA GLN A 504 -14.05 29.71 -20.67
C GLN A 504 -15.34 30.55 -20.57
N GLY A 505 -15.16 31.83 -20.30
CA GLY A 505 -16.23 32.82 -20.21
C GLY A 505 -16.68 33.13 -18.79
N ARG A 506 -17.10 34.37 -18.61
CA ARG A 506 -17.35 35.02 -17.31
C ARG A 506 -18.67 34.58 -16.68
N ALA A 507 -18.65 34.17 -15.41
CA ALA A 507 -19.87 33.84 -14.66
C ALA A 507 -20.91 34.98 -14.65
N GLY A 508 -20.47 36.23 -14.57
CA GLY A 508 -21.33 37.42 -14.71
C GLY A 508 -22.06 37.52 -16.05
N ASP A 509 -21.40 37.17 -17.16
CA ASP A 509 -22.00 37.18 -18.51
C ASP A 509 -23.03 36.05 -18.68
N ALA A 510 -22.87 34.96 -17.92
CA ALA A 510 -23.88 33.90 -17.78
C ALA A 510 -25.03 34.28 -16.81
N GLY A 511 -25.11 35.54 -16.37
CA GLY A 511 -26.13 36.06 -15.47
C GLY A 511 -25.99 35.60 -14.02
N LYS A 512 -24.80 35.12 -13.62
CA LYS A 512 -24.54 34.56 -12.29
C LYS A 512 -23.92 35.62 -11.39
N THR A 513 -24.57 35.86 -10.25
CA THR A 513 -24.17 36.89 -9.27
C THR A 513 -23.90 36.32 -7.88
N ALA A 514 -24.24 35.05 -7.63
CA ALA A 514 -23.93 34.33 -6.40
C ALA A 514 -22.75 33.36 -6.61
N GLY A 515 -21.62 33.64 -5.96
CA GLY A 515 -20.37 32.88 -6.08
C GLY A 515 -19.23 33.58 -5.34
N TYR A 516 -17.97 33.24 -5.67
CA TYR A 516 -16.81 33.96 -5.12
C TYR A 516 -16.48 35.21 -5.93
N SER A 517 -16.42 35.12 -7.26
CA SER A 517 -16.38 36.28 -8.15
C SER A 517 -17.17 36.05 -9.44
N GLN A 518 -17.76 37.12 -9.98
CA GLN A 518 -18.39 37.08 -11.30
C GLN A 518 -17.36 36.94 -12.43
N ASP A 519 -16.08 37.16 -12.14
CA ASP A 519 -14.96 37.09 -13.10
C ASP A 519 -14.41 35.67 -13.31
N GLU A 520 -14.97 34.69 -12.59
CA GLU A 520 -14.58 33.27 -12.67
C GLU A 520 -15.11 32.60 -13.95
N SER A 521 -14.41 31.54 -14.36
CA SER A 521 -14.88 30.59 -15.39
C SER A 521 -16.17 29.90 -14.94
N VAL A 522 -17.15 29.75 -15.85
CA VAL A 522 -18.47 29.15 -15.55
C VAL A 522 -18.41 27.69 -15.06
N CYS A 523 -17.33 26.97 -15.36
CA CYS A 523 -17.02 25.69 -14.74
C CYS A 523 -15.50 25.48 -14.73
N SER A 524 -14.93 24.97 -13.64
CA SER A 524 -13.50 24.65 -13.56
C SER A 524 -13.18 23.56 -12.54
N LEU A 525 -12.08 22.85 -12.78
CA LEU A 525 -11.41 21.97 -11.82
C LEU A 525 -10.00 22.54 -11.56
N ASN A 526 -9.75 22.97 -10.33
CA ASN A 526 -8.53 23.67 -9.91
C ASN A 526 -7.80 22.86 -8.83
N LEU A 527 -6.54 23.21 -8.56
CA LEU A 527 -5.77 22.70 -7.41
C LEU A 527 -5.38 23.85 -6.47
N SER A 528 -5.70 23.74 -5.18
CA SER A 528 -5.29 24.71 -4.16
C SER A 528 -3.80 24.62 -3.81
N GLY A 529 -3.28 25.57 -3.02
CA GLY A 529 -1.88 25.54 -2.56
C GLY A 529 -1.55 24.35 -1.64
N GLU A 530 -2.56 23.84 -0.93
CA GLU A 530 -2.51 22.64 -0.11
C GLU A 530 -2.63 21.34 -0.92
N ARG A 531 -2.74 21.45 -2.26
CA ARG A 531 -3.00 20.37 -3.23
C ARG A 531 -4.40 19.76 -3.14
N PHE A 532 -5.41 20.51 -2.70
CA PHE A 532 -6.81 20.05 -2.73
C PHE A 532 -7.40 20.34 -4.11
N LEU A 533 -8.06 19.37 -4.74
CA LEU A 533 -8.89 19.62 -5.91
C LEU A 533 -10.10 20.46 -5.49
N GLN A 534 -10.41 21.47 -6.29
CA GLN A 534 -11.58 22.33 -6.16
C GLN A 534 -12.36 22.27 -7.48
N PHE A 535 -13.56 21.69 -7.47
CA PHE A 535 -14.47 21.76 -8.62
C PHE A 535 -15.47 22.89 -8.39
N VAL A 536 -15.41 23.94 -9.21
CA VAL A 536 -16.32 25.09 -9.19
C VAL A 536 -17.31 24.95 -10.36
N LEU A 537 -18.61 25.01 -10.07
CA LEU A 537 -19.66 25.00 -11.08
C LEU A 537 -20.60 26.18 -10.88
N TYR A 538 -20.83 26.94 -11.94
CA TYR A 538 -21.98 27.82 -12.07
C TYR A 538 -23.08 27.10 -12.88
N PRO A 539 -24.18 26.63 -12.25
CA PRO A 539 -25.15 25.78 -12.92
C PRO A 539 -25.96 26.55 -13.96
N HIS A 540 -26.49 25.85 -14.99
CA HIS A 540 -27.29 26.53 -16.01
C HIS A 540 -28.53 27.20 -15.40
N VAL A 541 -29.30 26.45 -14.61
CA VAL A 541 -30.59 26.91 -14.07
C VAL A 541 -30.42 27.81 -12.84
N GLN A 542 -29.65 27.39 -11.83
CA GLN A 542 -29.50 28.10 -10.56
C GLN A 542 -28.58 29.32 -10.67
N ASN A 543 -28.86 30.38 -9.91
CA ASN A 543 -27.88 31.43 -9.59
C ASN A 543 -27.15 31.03 -8.31
N ALA A 544 -26.11 30.21 -8.44
CA ALA A 544 -25.30 29.67 -7.34
C ALA A 544 -23.91 29.26 -7.86
N SER A 545 -22.99 29.00 -6.94
CA SER A 545 -21.67 28.40 -7.22
C SER A 545 -21.38 27.20 -6.30
N PRO A 546 -22.06 26.05 -6.47
CA PRO A 546 -21.65 24.80 -5.83
C PRO A 546 -20.17 24.50 -6.09
N THR A 547 -19.40 24.42 -5.01
CA THR A 547 -17.96 24.13 -5.05
C THR A 547 -17.63 22.89 -4.23
N SER A 548 -17.13 21.84 -4.88
CA SER A 548 -16.65 20.60 -4.24
C SER A 548 -15.16 20.66 -3.94
N TRP A 549 -14.70 19.99 -2.87
CA TRP A 549 -13.31 20.05 -2.39
C TRP A 549 -12.74 18.70 -1.94
N SER A 550 -11.66 18.20 -2.55
CA SER A 550 -11.06 16.92 -2.16
C SER A 550 -10.24 17.03 -0.86
N HIS A 551 -9.59 15.92 -0.49
CA HIS A 551 -8.42 15.93 0.38
C HIS A 551 -7.18 16.42 -0.40
N ALA A 552 -6.07 16.71 0.28
CA ALA A 552 -4.79 16.99 -0.38
C ALA A 552 -4.34 15.78 -1.20
N LEU A 553 -4.12 15.93 -2.50
CA LEU A 553 -3.56 14.87 -3.33
C LEU A 553 -2.08 14.62 -2.95
N PRO A 554 -1.68 13.36 -2.72
CA PRO A 554 -0.29 12.97 -2.73
C PRO A 554 0.43 13.34 -4.03
N THR A 555 1.74 13.49 -3.93
CA THR A 555 2.65 13.70 -5.05
C THR A 555 3.17 12.36 -5.59
N GLY A 556 3.79 12.36 -6.77
CA GLY A 556 4.41 11.20 -7.40
C GLY A 556 3.44 10.18 -8.01
N ARG A 557 2.25 10.07 -7.42
CA ARG A 557 1.17 9.16 -7.80
C ARG A 557 0.22 9.75 -8.86
N TRP A 558 -0.30 8.86 -9.70
CA TRP A 558 -1.41 9.12 -10.61
C TRP A 558 -2.77 8.93 -9.93
N PHE A 559 -3.75 9.75 -10.33
CA PHE A 559 -5.13 9.70 -9.88
C PHE A 559 -6.09 9.79 -11.06
N HIS A 560 -7.12 8.95 -11.06
CA HIS A 560 -8.36 9.19 -11.79
C HIS A 560 -9.26 10.13 -10.98
N VAL A 561 -9.85 11.13 -11.65
CA VAL A 561 -10.85 12.03 -11.07
C VAL A 561 -12.08 11.99 -11.97
N ALA A 562 -13.26 11.78 -11.37
CA ALA A 562 -14.55 11.86 -12.06
C ALA A 562 -15.46 12.86 -11.37
N VAL A 563 -16.09 13.75 -12.13
CA VAL A 563 -17.15 14.65 -11.66
C VAL A 563 -18.45 14.18 -12.30
N VAL A 564 -19.26 13.48 -11.51
CA VAL A 564 -20.57 12.95 -11.92
C VAL A 564 -21.66 13.91 -11.44
N ASN A 565 -22.62 14.26 -12.30
CA ASN A 565 -23.79 15.04 -11.92
C ASN A 565 -25.06 14.30 -12.37
N ASP A 566 -25.94 13.96 -11.42
CA ASP A 566 -27.17 13.17 -11.62
C ASP A 566 -28.32 13.95 -12.31
N GLY A 567 -28.03 15.16 -12.80
CA GLY A 567 -29.01 16.10 -13.32
C GLY A 567 -29.50 17.08 -12.25
N GLU A 568 -29.40 16.73 -10.96
CA GLU A 568 -29.71 17.60 -9.83
C GLU A 568 -28.47 18.02 -9.02
N ARG A 569 -27.47 17.15 -8.82
CA ARG A 569 -26.34 17.35 -7.88
C ARG A 569 -25.05 16.71 -8.37
N GLY A 570 -23.94 17.40 -8.10
CA GLY A 570 -22.58 16.95 -8.42
C GLY A 570 -21.89 16.17 -7.29
N VAL A 571 -21.32 15.03 -7.62
CA VAL A 571 -20.41 14.23 -6.78
C VAL A 571 -19.06 14.11 -7.48
N VAL A 572 -18.01 14.65 -6.85
CA VAL A 572 -16.62 14.40 -7.25
C VAL A 572 -16.11 13.12 -6.60
N TRP A 573 -15.45 12.29 -7.42
CA TRP A 573 -14.79 11.05 -7.06
C TRP A 573 -13.30 11.17 -7.38
N VAL A 574 -12.46 10.58 -6.53
CA VAL A 574 -11.00 10.43 -6.73
C VAL A 574 -10.66 8.97 -6.53
N GLU A 575 -10.01 8.32 -7.50
CA GLU A 575 -9.69 6.88 -7.45
C GLU A 575 -10.93 6.01 -7.15
N GLY A 576 -12.04 6.27 -7.84
CA GLY A 576 -13.31 5.58 -7.62
C GLY A 576 -13.97 5.82 -6.25
N SER A 577 -13.43 6.73 -5.43
CA SER A 577 -13.89 7.02 -4.05
C SER A 577 -14.55 8.40 -3.96
N PRO A 578 -15.77 8.55 -3.40
CA PRO A 578 -16.48 9.82 -3.37
C PRO A 578 -15.92 10.73 -2.26
N ILE A 579 -15.74 12.02 -2.55
CA ILE A 579 -15.19 12.96 -1.57
C ILE A 579 -16.27 13.48 -0.60
N ALA A 580 -15.87 13.78 0.64
CA ALA A 580 -16.81 14.20 1.69
C ALA A 580 -17.39 15.62 1.48
N ARG A 581 -16.66 16.55 0.87
CA ARG A 581 -17.09 17.95 0.67
C ARG A 581 -17.70 18.14 -0.73
N ASN A 582 -18.81 17.45 -1.01
CA ASN A 582 -19.67 17.71 -2.16
C ASN A 582 -20.90 18.55 -1.73
N PRO A 583 -21.29 19.62 -2.44
CA PRO A 583 -22.46 20.43 -2.10
C PRO A 583 -23.78 19.64 -2.21
N ALA A 584 -24.66 19.80 -1.22
CA ALA A 584 -26.01 19.23 -1.24
C ALA A 584 -27.05 20.06 -2.02
N GLN A 585 -26.66 21.23 -2.55
CA GLN A 585 -27.57 22.16 -3.23
C GLN A 585 -27.77 21.80 -4.72
N PRO A 586 -28.97 22.04 -5.30
CA PRO A 586 -29.23 21.74 -6.71
C PRO A 586 -28.32 22.51 -7.69
N ALA A 587 -27.93 21.83 -8.75
CA ALA A 587 -26.86 22.21 -9.68
C ALA A 587 -27.14 21.66 -11.09
N HIS A 588 -28.24 22.10 -11.70
CA HIS A 588 -28.74 21.55 -12.97
C HIS A 588 -27.99 22.15 -14.16
N GLY A 589 -27.23 21.30 -14.86
CA GLY A 589 -26.44 21.64 -16.04
C GLY A 589 -25.31 22.66 -15.81
N ILE A 590 -24.58 22.99 -16.87
CA ILE A 590 -23.45 23.94 -16.85
C ILE A 590 -23.85 25.23 -17.58
N ALA A 591 -23.53 26.40 -17.02
CA ALA A 591 -23.84 27.71 -17.61
C ALA A 591 -22.88 28.11 -18.77
N THR A 592 -22.59 27.19 -19.69
CA THR A 592 -21.64 27.41 -20.80
C THR A 592 -22.07 28.54 -21.75
N LEU A 593 -21.09 29.30 -22.24
CA LEU A 593 -21.30 30.54 -23.01
C LEU A 593 -20.98 30.43 -24.52
N GLY A 594 -20.83 29.22 -25.06
CA GLY A 594 -20.32 29.05 -26.43
C GLY A 594 -18.84 29.42 -26.54
N LYS A 595 -18.09 29.23 -25.45
CA LYS A 595 -16.67 29.56 -25.30
C LYS A 595 -15.86 28.26 -25.10
N PRO A 596 -14.56 28.23 -25.48
CA PRO A 596 -13.78 27.00 -25.48
C PRO A 596 -13.79 26.25 -24.14
N PHE A 597 -14.08 24.96 -24.19
CA PHE A 597 -13.56 24.03 -23.19
C PHE A 597 -12.02 24.02 -23.27
N THR A 598 -11.35 23.97 -22.11
CA THR A 598 -9.90 24.15 -21.97
C THR A 598 -9.32 23.14 -21.00
N ILE A 599 -8.18 22.53 -21.35
CA ILE A 599 -7.35 21.71 -20.45
C ILE A 599 -6.03 22.45 -20.18
N GLY A 600 -5.49 22.34 -18.98
CA GLY A 600 -4.16 22.82 -18.61
C GLY A 600 -4.10 24.24 -18.03
N ALA A 601 -5.24 24.92 -17.91
CA ALA A 601 -5.38 26.14 -17.11
C ALA A 601 -6.86 26.42 -16.79
N THR A 602 -7.09 27.32 -15.83
CA THR A 602 -8.38 27.98 -15.56
C THR A 602 -8.15 29.47 -15.69
N GLY A 603 -9.06 30.17 -16.35
CA GLY A 603 -8.95 31.60 -16.61
C GLY A 603 -9.93 32.45 -15.82
N SER A 604 -9.66 33.76 -15.78
CA SER A 604 -10.61 34.79 -15.36
C SER A 604 -10.84 35.81 -16.48
N ASP A 605 -11.95 36.53 -16.42
CA ASP A 605 -12.28 37.63 -17.33
C ASP A 605 -12.84 38.81 -16.52
N ASP A 606 -12.08 39.91 -16.47
CA ASP A 606 -12.44 41.14 -15.77
C ASP A 606 -13.46 42.01 -16.57
N GLY A 607 -13.86 41.54 -17.76
CA GLY A 607 -14.62 42.29 -18.75
C GLY A 607 -13.77 42.82 -19.91
N SER A 608 -12.47 42.52 -19.95
CA SER A 608 -11.59 42.83 -21.09
C SER A 608 -11.22 41.62 -21.96
N GLY A 609 -11.70 40.42 -21.62
CA GLY A 609 -11.43 39.18 -22.33
C GLY A 609 -10.67 38.16 -21.49
N GLN A 610 -10.85 36.89 -21.83
CA GLN A 610 -10.27 35.74 -21.12
C GLN A 610 -8.75 35.86 -20.95
N ARG A 611 -8.29 35.82 -19.69
CA ARG A 611 -6.88 35.72 -19.31
C ARG A 611 -6.62 34.43 -18.54
N PHE A 612 -5.39 33.94 -18.64
CA PHE A 612 -4.86 32.85 -17.83
C PHE A 612 -3.66 33.40 -17.03
N GLY A 613 -3.63 33.16 -15.72
CA GLY A 613 -2.56 33.67 -14.83
C GLY A 613 -1.40 32.70 -14.61
N GLN A 614 -1.59 31.42 -14.95
CA GLN A 614 -0.62 30.33 -14.89
C GLN A 614 -1.16 29.15 -15.70
N GLY A 615 -0.28 28.28 -16.20
CA GLY A 615 -0.65 26.92 -16.61
C GLY A 615 -0.61 25.91 -15.46
N PHE A 616 -1.04 24.69 -15.74
CA PHE A 616 -0.93 23.51 -14.89
C PHE A 616 0.53 23.04 -14.71
N TYR A 617 0.84 22.43 -13.57
CA TYR A 617 2.15 21.88 -13.23
C TYR A 617 2.01 20.41 -12.82
N GLY A 618 2.27 19.50 -13.76
CA GLY A 618 2.07 18.07 -13.60
C GLY A 618 1.70 17.37 -14.90
N TRP A 619 1.19 16.15 -14.82
CA TRP A 619 0.74 15.38 -15.99
C TRP A 619 -0.79 15.32 -16.07
N ILE A 620 -1.31 15.30 -17.30
CA ILE A 620 -2.72 15.02 -17.61
C ILE A 620 -2.78 13.89 -18.65
N GLY A 621 -3.53 12.83 -18.36
CA GLY A 621 -3.75 11.65 -19.22
C GLY A 621 -5.06 11.73 -20.02
N ASP A 622 -5.74 10.61 -20.26
CA ASP A 622 -7.05 10.60 -20.93
C ASP A 622 -8.05 11.57 -20.27
N VAL A 623 -8.87 12.24 -21.09
CA VAL A 623 -10.00 13.08 -20.65
C VAL A 623 -11.25 12.67 -21.43
N ARG A 624 -12.34 12.34 -20.71
CA ARG A 624 -13.65 11.97 -21.27
C ARG A 624 -14.73 12.89 -20.72
N ILE A 625 -15.68 13.29 -21.58
CA ILE A 625 -16.91 13.98 -21.18
C ILE A 625 -18.09 13.19 -21.75
N SER A 626 -19.01 12.78 -20.89
CA SER A 626 -20.27 12.13 -21.24
C SER A 626 -21.47 12.98 -20.81
N ASP A 627 -22.58 12.91 -21.55
CA ASP A 627 -23.88 13.57 -21.26
C ASP A 627 -24.81 12.72 -20.38
N ALA A 628 -24.24 11.74 -19.67
CA ALA A 628 -24.93 10.93 -18.66
C ALA A 628 -24.15 10.89 -17.34
N ALA A 629 -24.87 10.72 -16.24
CA ALA A 629 -24.30 10.34 -14.96
C ALA A 629 -23.87 8.86 -14.99
N LEU A 630 -22.56 8.60 -14.95
CA LEU A 630 -22.00 7.25 -15.04
C LEU A 630 -21.80 6.66 -13.64
N ASP A 631 -22.09 5.37 -13.49
CA ASP A 631 -21.71 4.61 -12.30
C ASP A 631 -20.18 4.43 -12.22
N PRO A 632 -19.57 4.25 -11.03
CA PRO A 632 -18.13 3.98 -10.90
C PRO A 632 -17.63 2.73 -11.63
N SER A 633 -18.52 1.79 -11.97
CA SER A 633 -18.27 0.61 -12.81
C SER A 633 -18.19 0.93 -14.32
N GLU A 634 -18.57 2.14 -14.73
CA GLU A 634 -18.54 2.63 -16.11
C GLU A 634 -17.44 3.66 -16.37
N PHE A 635 -16.73 4.08 -15.30
CA PHE A 635 -15.56 4.97 -15.35
C PHE A 635 -14.42 4.40 -16.21
N LEU A 636 -13.54 5.27 -16.71
CA LEU A 636 -12.37 4.89 -17.51
C LEU A 636 -11.41 3.92 -16.80
N THR A 637 -11.47 3.82 -15.47
CA THR A 637 -10.68 2.90 -14.65
C THR A 637 -11.21 1.46 -14.56
N ALA A 638 -12.47 1.22 -14.95
CA ALA A 638 -13.07 -0.13 -14.99
C ALA A 638 -12.61 -0.94 -16.21
N HIS A 639 -12.66 -2.28 -16.14
CA HIS A 639 -12.15 -3.23 -17.16
C HIS A 639 -13.18 -4.27 -17.57
#